data_AF-A0A9E1RUS8-F1
#
_entry.id   AF-A0A9E1RUS8-F1
#
_cell.length_a   1.000
_cell.length_b   1.000
_cell.length_c   1.000
_cell.angle_alpha   90.00
_cell.angle_beta   90.00
_cell.angle_gamma   90.00
#
_symmetry.space_group_name_H-M   'P 1'
#
loop_
_entity.id
_entity.type
_entity.pdbx_description
1 polymer ?
#
loop_
_entity_poly.entity_id
_entity_poly.type
_entity_poly.pdbx_seq_one_letter_code
_entity_poly.pdbx_strand_id
1 'polypeptide(L)'
;MSNLQQALALAVQHQNAGRLSEAERICEEILQGEPNQPEALHMLGAIAIQVERYDMAVDLITRALAIKPDVAAAHYNMGYALGALGRLDEAVTSYKAAVAIAPNYAEAHNNLGILLQDLGNPEQAIESYGKALAIKPDSAETYCNLGNAYKIIWRQDEAVAHYQKALAIRPDFVEALGNLGGALTGLGRLQEAVACCHKALGIKPDSKQTWLYLAIAIKALRFSQAREKRKAVSDRDGLGAAALAASDFAMFEYHLAGFKPHAAGESLRRAMAALPALSGEAVGVIAIEQKPEKPPQLAEKVVALFHFGRSGTGLLHSLIDGHPEISTLPSIYLRGFFNDGVWEKISAAGWRALPARFADEFAVLFDANSAKTTPGFPGEDSLLLGKKEGMANVGENRNESLLLDRERFCFEATQLMAQFEKIDQKLFFRIIHAVFEKLLGTKTRKDTIFYHIHNPVDSTKLNFIRHAPEARIIMMVREPIQCCESWVRISFNENNYSNVVQKIITMLFAVDQIMFRMQDSVGIRLEDLKTQPQKTLRALCGWLGVEEAPSLYEMTAQGKKWWGDPTSPDYDGQKPPSPFEMSSINRATGAVFGDKDQLVLGTLFYPFSQRFGYREPEPQQLQKNLKEIRPLLDDMLGFEKAIAERLNIDCRQFKQNGFYQFFRAALVDRWDALNEFGDYPNMLKPLPIA
;
A
#
# COMPACT_ATOMS: atom_id res chain seq x y z
N MET A 1 49.66 -3.87 -24.26
CA MET A 1 48.50 -3.06 -23.80
C MET A 1 49.03 -1.71 -23.36
N SER A 2 48.33 -0.63 -23.69
CA SER A 2 48.72 0.72 -23.21
C SER A 2 48.56 0.82 -21.68
N ASN A 3 49.20 1.80 -21.05
CA ASN A 3 49.07 2.06 -19.61
C ASN A 3 47.59 2.26 -19.19
N LEU A 4 46.82 2.97 -20.03
CA LEU A 4 45.38 3.14 -19.87
C LEU A 4 44.59 1.82 -19.89
N GLN A 5 44.89 0.92 -20.84
CA GLN A 5 44.22 -0.38 -20.91
C GLN A 5 44.50 -1.27 -19.69
N GLN A 6 45.72 -1.18 -19.13
CA GLN A 6 46.08 -1.89 -17.91
C GLN A 6 45.35 -1.34 -16.69
N ALA A 7 45.25 0.00 -16.57
CA ALA A 7 44.52 0.65 -15.50
C ALA A 7 43.01 0.32 -15.55
N LEU A 8 42.39 0.37 -16.73
CA LEU A 8 40.98 -0.03 -16.92
C LEU A 8 40.75 -1.50 -16.56
N ALA A 9 41.63 -2.41 -17.01
CA ALA A 9 41.50 -3.83 -16.69
C ALA A 9 41.63 -4.09 -15.17
N LEU A 10 42.52 -3.36 -14.50
CA LEU A 10 42.68 -3.44 -13.05
C LEU A 10 41.43 -2.92 -12.33
N ALA A 11 40.85 -1.80 -12.77
CA ALA A 11 39.61 -1.28 -12.20
C ALA A 11 38.45 -2.28 -12.34
N VAL A 12 38.28 -2.93 -13.50
CA VAL A 12 37.31 -4.03 -13.69
C VAL A 12 37.58 -5.18 -12.71
N GLN A 13 38.84 -5.56 -12.51
CA GLN A 13 39.20 -6.64 -11.59
C GLN A 13 38.85 -6.30 -10.15
N HIS A 14 39.07 -5.06 -9.71
CA HIS A 14 38.68 -4.58 -8.40
C HIS A 14 37.15 -4.56 -8.24
N GLN A 15 36.43 -4.04 -9.24
CA GLN A 15 34.97 -4.02 -9.25
C GLN A 15 34.38 -5.44 -9.15
N ASN A 16 34.85 -6.37 -9.98
CA ASN A 16 34.40 -7.77 -9.97
C ASN A 16 34.71 -8.48 -8.64
N ALA A 17 35.71 -8.01 -7.91
CA ALA A 17 36.06 -8.52 -6.59
C ALA A 17 35.39 -7.77 -5.42
N GLY A 18 34.45 -6.86 -5.70
CA GLY A 18 33.73 -6.07 -4.70
C GLY A 18 34.58 -4.97 -4.03
N ARG A 19 35.79 -4.73 -4.50
CA ARG A 19 36.70 -3.67 -4.02
C ARG A 19 36.38 -2.35 -4.72
N LEU A 20 35.20 -1.82 -4.41
CA LEU A 20 34.60 -0.69 -5.12
C LEU A 20 35.40 0.60 -4.94
N SER A 21 35.90 0.87 -3.74
CA SER A 21 36.70 2.07 -3.46
C SER A 21 38.01 2.09 -4.23
N GLU A 22 38.67 0.94 -4.39
CA GLU A 22 39.88 0.84 -5.20
C GLU A 22 39.59 0.99 -6.69
N ALA A 23 38.47 0.42 -7.17
CA ALA A 23 38.04 0.60 -8.56
C ALA A 23 37.68 2.08 -8.85
N GLU A 24 36.96 2.72 -7.94
CA GLU A 24 36.60 4.15 -7.98
C GLU A 24 37.84 5.02 -8.09
N ARG A 25 38.83 4.81 -7.19
CA ARG A 25 40.10 5.54 -7.21
C ARG A 25 40.84 5.40 -8.55
N ILE A 26 40.92 4.20 -9.10
CA ILE A 26 41.61 3.98 -10.39
C ILE A 26 40.86 4.71 -11.52
N CYS A 27 39.52 4.67 -11.54
CA CYS A 27 38.74 5.43 -12.51
C CYS A 27 38.96 6.94 -12.37
N GLU A 28 39.00 7.47 -11.14
CA GLU A 28 39.28 8.88 -10.88
C GLU A 28 40.68 9.30 -11.34
N GLU A 29 41.70 8.47 -11.08
CA GLU A 29 43.08 8.70 -11.56
C GLU A 29 43.14 8.76 -13.10
N ILE A 30 42.42 7.87 -13.78
CA ILE A 30 42.30 7.92 -15.25
C ILE A 30 41.64 9.23 -15.69
N LEU A 31 40.54 9.63 -15.04
CA LEU A 31 39.79 10.84 -15.40
C LEU A 31 40.53 12.15 -15.04
N GLN A 32 41.49 12.14 -14.12
CA GLN A 32 42.37 13.28 -13.89
C GLN A 32 43.30 13.52 -15.09
N GLY A 33 43.81 12.45 -15.72
CA GLY A 33 44.64 12.54 -16.92
C GLY A 33 43.83 12.72 -18.21
N GLU A 34 42.68 12.05 -18.30
CA GLU A 34 41.79 12.03 -19.46
C GLU A 34 40.32 12.25 -19.02
N PRO A 35 39.88 13.51 -18.80
CA PRO A 35 38.56 13.82 -18.21
C PRO A 35 37.33 13.32 -18.97
N ASN A 36 37.52 12.99 -20.25
CA ASN A 36 36.51 12.52 -21.18
C ASN A 36 36.82 11.09 -21.66
N GLN A 37 37.48 10.27 -20.83
CA GLN A 37 37.70 8.86 -21.15
C GLN A 37 36.37 8.09 -20.96
N PRO A 38 35.72 7.57 -22.02
CA PRO A 38 34.35 7.08 -21.93
C PRO A 38 34.21 5.76 -21.14
N GLU A 39 35.18 4.85 -21.21
CA GLU A 39 35.16 3.60 -20.44
C GLU A 39 35.30 3.83 -18.92
N ALA A 40 36.15 4.77 -18.50
CA ALA A 40 36.34 5.14 -17.10
C ALA A 40 35.13 5.90 -16.55
N LEU A 41 34.52 6.80 -17.34
CA LEU A 41 33.25 7.44 -16.99
C LEU A 41 32.13 6.41 -16.81
N HIS A 42 31.96 5.48 -17.75
CA HIS A 42 30.95 4.42 -17.65
C HIS A 42 31.21 3.51 -16.44
N MET A 43 32.46 3.12 -16.19
CA MET A 43 32.81 2.27 -15.05
C MET A 43 32.57 2.97 -13.71
N LEU A 44 32.97 4.24 -13.58
CA LEU A 44 32.69 5.04 -12.40
C LEU A 44 31.18 5.21 -12.19
N GLY A 45 30.42 5.40 -13.26
CA GLY A 45 28.96 5.40 -13.22
C GLY A 45 28.37 4.06 -12.78
N ALA A 46 28.93 2.94 -13.23
CA ALA A 46 28.53 1.60 -12.80
C ALA A 46 28.86 1.35 -11.32
N ILE A 47 29.99 1.85 -10.82
CA ILE A 47 30.35 1.81 -9.40
C ILE A 47 29.39 2.68 -8.59
N ALA A 48 29.07 3.89 -9.07
CA ALA A 48 28.10 4.78 -8.44
C ALA A 48 26.72 4.10 -8.27
N ILE A 49 26.27 3.30 -9.25
CA ILE A 49 25.07 2.45 -9.11
C ILE A 49 25.21 1.45 -7.96
N GLN A 50 26.34 0.75 -7.86
CA GLN A 50 26.57 -0.26 -6.81
C GLN A 50 26.62 0.32 -5.40
N VAL A 51 26.95 1.61 -5.27
CA VAL A 51 26.90 2.35 -4.01
C VAL A 51 25.66 3.25 -3.89
N GLU A 52 24.64 3.00 -4.73
CA GLU A 52 23.33 3.68 -4.73
C GLU A 52 23.36 5.20 -4.95
N ARG A 53 24.43 5.74 -5.55
CA ARG A 53 24.57 7.14 -5.97
C ARG A 53 24.02 7.34 -7.38
N TYR A 54 22.72 7.16 -7.56
CA TYR A 54 22.10 7.10 -8.88
C TYR A 54 22.19 8.41 -9.68
N ASP A 55 22.08 9.59 -9.05
CA ASP A 55 22.23 10.87 -9.77
C ASP A 55 23.63 11.04 -10.36
N MET A 56 24.66 10.70 -9.59
CA MET A 56 26.05 10.70 -10.04
C MET A 56 26.25 9.68 -11.17
N ALA A 57 25.64 8.50 -11.07
CA ALA A 57 25.68 7.50 -12.14
C ALA A 57 25.08 8.05 -13.45
N VAL A 58 23.93 8.72 -13.39
CA VAL A 58 23.29 9.33 -14.55
C VAL A 58 24.18 10.39 -15.19
N ASP A 59 24.79 11.29 -14.42
CA ASP A 59 25.72 12.30 -14.96
C ASP A 59 26.91 11.64 -15.68
N LEU A 60 27.60 10.73 -15.00
CA LEU A 60 28.80 10.07 -15.52
C LEU A 60 28.52 9.26 -16.79
N ILE A 61 27.43 8.49 -16.79
CA ILE A 61 27.05 7.68 -17.95
C ILE A 61 26.57 8.57 -19.10
N THR A 62 25.93 9.70 -18.82
CA THR A 62 25.54 10.69 -19.85
C THR A 62 26.78 11.23 -20.56
N ARG A 63 27.80 11.60 -19.79
CA ARG A 63 29.09 12.05 -20.34
C ARG A 63 29.79 10.95 -21.14
N ALA A 64 29.76 9.71 -20.68
CA ALA A 64 30.30 8.58 -21.42
C ALA A 64 29.59 8.37 -22.78
N LEU A 65 28.25 8.40 -22.77
CA LEU A 65 27.41 8.20 -23.96
C LEU A 65 27.49 9.37 -24.95
N ALA A 66 27.76 10.60 -24.48
CA ALA A 66 28.01 11.75 -25.34
C ALA A 66 29.24 11.56 -26.24
N ILE A 67 30.20 10.73 -25.80
CA ILE A 67 31.45 10.44 -26.50
C ILE A 67 31.33 9.14 -27.30
N LYS A 68 30.71 8.12 -26.70
CA LYS A 68 30.54 6.80 -27.30
C LYS A 68 29.08 6.35 -27.14
N PRO A 69 28.20 6.72 -28.08
CA PRO A 69 26.76 6.50 -27.94
C PRO A 69 26.35 5.02 -28.09
N ASP A 70 27.13 4.23 -28.83
CA ASP A 70 26.78 2.84 -29.19
C ASP A 70 27.32 1.81 -28.18
N VAL A 71 27.08 2.04 -26.88
CA VAL A 71 27.49 1.12 -25.80
C VAL A 71 26.26 0.59 -25.07
N ALA A 72 25.84 -0.63 -25.41
CA ALA A 72 24.65 -1.26 -24.81
C ALA A 72 24.72 -1.34 -23.27
N ALA A 73 25.88 -1.65 -22.70
CA ALA A 73 26.07 -1.72 -21.25
C ALA A 73 25.92 -0.35 -20.54
N ALA A 74 26.27 0.75 -21.22
CA ALA A 74 26.11 2.09 -20.69
C ALA A 74 24.63 2.50 -20.69
N HIS A 75 23.91 2.25 -21.79
CA HIS A 75 22.46 2.45 -21.86
C HIS A 75 21.69 1.58 -20.85
N TYR A 76 22.11 0.33 -20.65
CA TYR A 76 21.54 -0.56 -19.63
C TYR A 76 21.73 0.02 -18.21
N ASN A 77 22.96 0.41 -17.86
CA ASN A 77 23.25 0.99 -16.55
C ASN A 77 22.53 2.34 -16.34
N MET A 78 22.42 3.15 -17.40
CA MET A 78 21.62 4.38 -17.40
C MET A 78 20.14 4.08 -17.09
N GLY A 79 19.57 3.10 -17.78
CA GLY A 79 18.18 2.66 -17.55
C GLY A 79 17.96 2.20 -16.11
N TYR A 80 18.91 1.47 -15.54
CA TYR A 80 18.85 1.05 -14.15
C TYR A 80 18.88 2.24 -13.18
N ALA A 81 19.83 3.17 -13.35
CA ALA A 81 19.96 4.34 -12.48
C ALA A 81 18.75 5.27 -12.56
N LEU A 82 18.25 5.54 -13.77
CA LEU A 82 17.04 6.34 -13.99
C LEU A 82 15.80 5.68 -13.38
N GLY A 83 15.69 4.36 -13.48
CA GLY A 83 14.61 3.60 -12.85
C GLY A 83 14.62 3.75 -11.33
N ALA A 84 15.81 3.65 -10.71
CA ALA A 84 15.97 3.84 -9.26
C ALA A 84 15.64 5.27 -8.81
N LEU A 85 15.85 6.28 -9.67
CA LEU A 85 15.45 7.67 -9.44
C LEU A 85 13.96 7.93 -9.73
N GLY A 86 13.22 6.96 -10.26
CA GLY A 86 11.82 7.14 -10.64
C GLY A 86 11.60 7.82 -11.98
N ARG A 87 12.66 8.06 -12.76
CA ARG A 87 12.61 8.65 -14.11
C ARG A 87 12.28 7.57 -15.15
N LEU A 88 11.11 6.96 -14.99
CA LEU A 88 10.75 5.70 -15.65
C LEU A 88 10.70 5.79 -17.18
N ASP A 89 10.18 6.87 -17.76
CA ASP A 89 10.12 7.05 -19.22
C ASP A 89 11.51 7.14 -19.84
N GLU A 90 12.44 7.84 -19.17
CA GLU A 90 13.83 7.97 -19.60
C GLU A 90 14.58 6.64 -19.44
N ALA A 91 14.26 5.89 -18.39
CA ALA A 91 14.79 4.56 -18.16
C ALA A 91 14.33 3.57 -19.25
N VAL A 92 13.06 3.59 -19.65
CA VAL A 92 12.54 2.82 -20.80
C VAL A 92 13.29 3.18 -22.07
N THR A 93 13.51 4.47 -22.32
CA THR A 93 14.26 4.95 -23.49
C THR A 93 15.68 4.37 -23.51
N SER A 94 16.35 4.38 -22.35
CA SER A 94 17.70 3.84 -22.20
C SER A 94 17.74 2.32 -22.40
N TYR A 95 16.82 1.56 -21.81
CA TYR A 95 16.76 0.12 -22.06
C TYR A 95 16.44 -0.23 -23.52
N LYS A 96 15.55 0.53 -24.19
CA LYS A 96 15.27 0.38 -25.63
C LYS A 96 16.52 0.62 -26.47
N ALA A 97 17.33 1.62 -26.14
CA ALA A 97 18.62 1.84 -26.80
C ALA A 97 19.59 0.67 -26.57
N ALA A 98 19.67 0.14 -25.35
CA ALA A 98 20.51 -1.01 -25.03
C ALA A 98 20.16 -2.25 -25.87
N VAL A 99 18.88 -2.61 -25.98
CA VAL A 99 18.43 -3.77 -26.77
C VAL A 99 18.46 -3.53 -28.28
N ALA A 100 18.44 -2.26 -28.73
CA ALA A 100 18.66 -1.93 -30.13
C ALA A 100 20.12 -2.13 -30.56
N ILE A 101 21.08 -1.77 -29.68
CA ILE A 101 22.52 -1.95 -29.90
C ILE A 101 22.91 -3.43 -29.75
N ALA A 102 22.39 -4.10 -28.73
CA ALA A 102 22.65 -5.51 -28.45
C ALA A 102 21.34 -6.31 -28.30
N PRO A 103 20.76 -6.82 -29.41
CA PRO A 103 19.50 -7.56 -29.38
C PRO A 103 19.51 -8.82 -28.52
N ASN A 104 20.68 -9.41 -28.27
CA ASN A 104 20.89 -10.59 -27.45
C ASN A 104 21.21 -10.27 -25.96
N TYR A 105 20.92 -9.06 -25.49
CA TYR A 105 21.13 -8.67 -24.10
C TYR A 105 19.92 -9.07 -23.22
N ALA A 106 19.93 -10.30 -22.70
CA ALA A 106 18.81 -10.89 -21.96
C ALA A 106 18.40 -10.05 -20.73
N GLU A 107 19.37 -9.56 -19.95
CA GLU A 107 19.13 -8.74 -18.75
C GLU A 107 18.47 -7.41 -19.09
N ALA A 108 18.82 -6.79 -20.21
CA ALA A 108 18.19 -5.55 -20.67
C ALA A 108 16.74 -5.78 -21.10
N HIS A 109 16.44 -6.87 -21.82
CA HIS A 109 15.05 -7.26 -22.13
C HIS A 109 14.24 -7.57 -20.87
N ASN A 110 14.81 -8.27 -19.90
CA ASN A 110 14.15 -8.56 -18.63
C ASN A 110 13.83 -7.27 -17.86
N ASN A 111 14.80 -6.36 -17.71
CA ASN A 111 14.59 -5.12 -16.97
C ASN A 111 13.67 -4.14 -17.71
N LEU A 112 13.70 -4.12 -19.05
CA LEU A 112 12.70 -3.42 -19.86
C LEU A 112 11.30 -3.95 -19.58
N GLY A 113 11.14 -5.28 -19.49
CA GLY A 113 9.88 -5.91 -19.15
C GLY A 113 9.36 -5.51 -17.78
N ILE A 114 10.24 -5.46 -16.76
CA ILE A 114 9.89 -4.99 -15.41
C ILE A 114 9.37 -3.56 -15.47
N LEU A 115 10.11 -2.66 -16.11
CA LEU A 115 9.73 -1.25 -16.17
C LEU A 115 8.45 -1.00 -16.98
N LEU A 116 8.24 -1.75 -18.07
CA LEU A 116 7.00 -1.68 -18.84
C LEU A 116 5.80 -2.14 -18.02
N GLN A 117 5.98 -3.18 -17.20
CA GLN A 117 4.94 -3.63 -16.26
C GLN A 117 4.62 -2.56 -15.22
N ASP A 118 5.64 -1.94 -14.62
CA ASP A 118 5.48 -0.85 -13.64
C ASP A 118 4.77 0.38 -14.24
N LEU A 119 4.97 0.63 -15.53
CA LEU A 119 4.27 1.66 -16.30
C LEU A 119 2.88 1.26 -16.81
N GLY A 120 2.37 0.09 -16.43
CA GLY A 120 1.04 -0.38 -16.82
C GLY A 120 0.94 -0.89 -18.26
N ASN A 121 2.06 -1.34 -18.85
CA ASN A 121 2.14 -1.93 -20.20
C ASN A 121 2.50 -3.44 -20.16
N PRO A 122 1.68 -4.30 -19.53
CA PRO A 122 2.01 -5.70 -19.30
C PRO A 122 2.16 -6.53 -20.59
N GLU A 123 1.50 -6.18 -21.69
CA GLU A 123 1.64 -6.88 -22.97
C GLU A 123 3.03 -6.67 -23.59
N GLN A 124 3.55 -5.45 -23.55
CA GLN A 124 4.91 -5.16 -24.00
C GLN A 124 5.95 -5.78 -23.05
N ALA A 125 5.62 -5.87 -21.75
CA ALA A 125 6.43 -6.59 -20.79
C ALA A 125 6.54 -8.08 -21.13
N ILE A 126 5.42 -8.73 -21.47
CA ILE A 126 5.38 -10.14 -21.92
C ILE A 126 6.29 -10.37 -23.12
N GLU A 127 6.23 -9.49 -24.13
CA GLU A 127 7.12 -9.59 -25.30
C GLU A 127 8.60 -9.49 -24.91
N SER A 128 8.93 -8.53 -24.04
CA SER A 128 10.30 -8.30 -23.58
C SER A 128 10.84 -9.50 -22.77
N TYR A 129 10.04 -10.03 -21.84
CA TYR A 129 10.39 -11.26 -21.12
C TYR A 129 10.52 -12.47 -22.05
N GLY A 130 9.66 -12.59 -23.06
CA GLY A 130 9.76 -13.62 -24.10
C GLY A 130 11.09 -13.56 -24.85
N LYS A 131 11.55 -12.37 -25.23
CA LYS A 131 12.87 -12.16 -25.85
C LYS A 131 14.01 -12.54 -24.89
N ALA A 132 13.93 -12.11 -23.63
CA ALA A 132 14.92 -12.49 -22.62
C ALA A 132 15.02 -14.02 -22.46
N LEU A 133 13.89 -14.74 -22.43
CA LEU A 133 13.86 -16.20 -22.31
C LEU A 133 14.28 -16.93 -23.59
N ALA A 134 14.08 -16.33 -24.77
CA ALA A 134 14.61 -16.88 -26.02
C ALA A 134 16.15 -16.86 -26.05
N ILE A 135 16.76 -15.89 -25.36
CA ILE A 135 18.22 -15.76 -25.23
C ILE A 135 18.74 -16.62 -24.07
N LYS A 136 18.07 -16.56 -22.91
CA LYS A 136 18.45 -17.24 -21.67
C LYS A 136 17.27 -18.08 -21.13
N PRO A 137 17.11 -19.33 -21.61
CA PRO A 137 15.93 -20.15 -21.30
C PRO A 137 15.91 -20.73 -19.88
N ASP A 138 17.00 -20.62 -19.12
CA ASP A 138 17.16 -21.12 -17.76
C ASP A 138 17.00 -20.04 -16.67
N SER A 139 16.40 -18.88 -17.02
CA SER A 139 16.14 -17.79 -16.07
C SER A 139 14.84 -18.00 -15.29
N ALA A 140 14.94 -18.52 -14.06
CA ALA A 140 13.78 -18.69 -13.18
C ALA A 140 13.14 -17.35 -12.78
N GLU A 141 13.95 -16.29 -12.59
CA GLU A 141 13.48 -14.92 -12.33
C GLU A 141 12.59 -14.43 -13.48
N THR A 142 13.05 -14.56 -14.73
CA THR A 142 12.31 -14.09 -15.89
C THR A 142 11.03 -14.89 -16.12
N TYR A 143 11.02 -16.20 -15.84
CA TYR A 143 9.77 -16.97 -15.84
C TYR A 143 8.79 -16.51 -14.76
N CYS A 144 9.26 -16.18 -13.56
CA CYS A 144 8.41 -15.64 -12.50
C CYS A 144 7.82 -14.27 -12.89
N ASN A 145 8.65 -13.38 -13.44
CA ASN A 145 8.22 -12.06 -13.92
C ASN A 145 7.22 -12.15 -15.08
N LEU A 146 7.43 -13.09 -16.01
CA LEU A 146 6.48 -13.38 -17.08
C LEU A 146 5.16 -13.91 -16.53
N GLY A 147 5.21 -14.80 -15.53
CA GLY A 147 4.02 -15.25 -14.82
C GLY A 147 3.26 -14.10 -14.14
N ASN A 148 3.98 -13.16 -13.52
CA ASN A 148 3.40 -11.95 -12.93
C ASN A 148 2.71 -11.09 -13.99
N ALA A 149 3.33 -10.93 -15.17
CA ALA A 149 2.75 -10.17 -16.27
C ALA A 149 1.45 -10.79 -16.79
N TYR A 150 1.43 -12.12 -16.99
CA TYR A 150 0.20 -12.83 -17.35
C TYR A 150 -0.90 -12.74 -16.29
N LYS A 151 -0.52 -12.79 -15.01
CA LYS A 151 -1.46 -12.60 -13.90
C LYS A 151 -2.10 -11.20 -13.92
N ILE A 152 -1.35 -10.14 -14.25
CA ILE A 152 -1.87 -8.76 -14.37
C ILE A 152 -2.94 -8.66 -15.46
N ILE A 153 -2.74 -9.34 -16.59
CA ILE A 153 -3.71 -9.38 -17.71
C ILE A 153 -4.72 -10.52 -17.61
N TRP A 154 -4.91 -11.08 -16.42
CA TRP A 154 -5.94 -12.09 -16.10
C TRP A 154 -5.78 -13.44 -16.81
N ARG A 155 -4.61 -13.73 -17.38
CA ARG A 155 -4.26 -14.99 -18.03
C ARG A 155 -3.64 -15.96 -17.03
N GLN A 156 -4.50 -16.49 -16.15
CA GLN A 156 -4.07 -17.25 -14.95
C GLN A 156 -3.45 -18.61 -15.29
N ASP A 157 -3.93 -19.30 -16.33
CA ASP A 157 -3.37 -20.59 -16.75
C ASP A 157 -1.94 -20.44 -17.27
N GLU A 158 -1.68 -19.39 -18.06
CA GLU A 158 -0.35 -19.02 -18.52
C GLU A 158 0.55 -18.63 -17.35
N ALA A 159 0.03 -17.84 -16.41
CA ALA A 159 0.77 -17.49 -15.19
C ALA A 159 1.22 -18.75 -14.42
N VAL A 160 0.30 -19.70 -14.19
CA VAL A 160 0.61 -20.99 -13.55
C VAL A 160 1.70 -21.75 -14.31
N ALA A 161 1.58 -21.87 -15.64
CA ALA A 161 2.56 -22.59 -16.45
C ALA A 161 3.96 -21.96 -16.34
N HIS A 162 4.05 -20.63 -16.29
CA HIS A 162 5.33 -19.93 -16.16
C HIS A 162 5.93 -20.03 -14.75
N TYR A 163 5.12 -19.93 -13.69
CA TYR A 163 5.63 -20.19 -12.33
C TYR A 163 6.10 -21.64 -12.17
N GLN A 164 5.40 -22.61 -12.75
CA GLN A 164 5.83 -24.02 -12.74
C GLN A 164 7.18 -24.21 -13.47
N LYS A 165 7.42 -23.51 -14.59
CA LYS A 165 8.74 -23.50 -15.25
C LYS A 165 9.82 -22.89 -14.36
N ALA A 166 9.54 -21.75 -13.71
CA ALA A 166 10.47 -21.16 -12.75
C ALA A 166 10.84 -22.15 -11.62
N LEU A 167 9.85 -22.89 -11.11
CA LEU A 167 10.03 -23.89 -10.06
C LEU A 167 10.68 -25.19 -10.53
N ALA A 168 10.59 -25.53 -11.81
CA ALA A 168 11.34 -26.63 -12.39
C ALA A 168 12.84 -26.34 -12.45
N ILE A 169 13.21 -25.06 -12.67
CA ILE A 169 14.60 -24.59 -12.66
C ILE A 169 15.10 -24.41 -11.22
N ARG A 170 14.29 -23.77 -10.36
CA ARG A 170 14.63 -23.49 -8.96
C ARG A 170 13.45 -23.87 -8.03
N PRO A 171 13.42 -25.11 -7.51
CA PRO A 171 12.29 -25.65 -6.74
C PRO A 171 11.98 -24.96 -5.41
N ASP A 172 12.94 -24.23 -4.85
CA ASP A 172 12.87 -23.48 -3.60
C ASP A 172 12.65 -21.97 -3.83
N PHE A 173 12.30 -21.56 -5.06
CA PHE A 173 12.02 -20.16 -5.37
C PHE A 173 10.72 -19.68 -4.70
N VAL A 174 10.86 -19.13 -3.49
CA VAL A 174 9.75 -18.72 -2.61
C VAL A 174 8.76 -17.80 -3.31
N GLU A 175 9.23 -16.81 -4.07
CA GLU A 175 8.38 -15.86 -4.77
C GLU A 175 7.50 -16.57 -5.81
N ALA A 176 8.08 -17.45 -6.63
CA ALA A 176 7.32 -18.24 -7.59
C ALA A 176 6.33 -19.20 -6.92
N LEU A 177 6.68 -19.82 -5.78
CA LEU A 177 5.75 -20.66 -5.01
C LEU A 177 4.55 -19.86 -4.48
N GLY A 178 4.81 -18.69 -3.89
CA GLY A 178 3.76 -17.80 -3.38
C GLY A 178 2.85 -17.30 -4.50
N ASN A 179 3.43 -16.85 -5.62
CA ASN A 179 2.69 -16.38 -6.78
C ASN A 179 1.90 -17.50 -7.46
N LEU A 180 2.45 -18.71 -7.52
CA LEU A 180 1.72 -19.90 -7.96
C LEU A 180 0.52 -20.20 -7.05
N GLY A 181 0.69 -20.13 -5.73
CA GLY A 181 -0.43 -20.26 -4.78
C GLY A 181 -1.55 -19.25 -5.02
N GLY A 182 -1.20 -17.99 -5.27
CA GLY A 182 -2.16 -16.94 -5.64
C GLY A 182 -2.88 -17.21 -6.97
N ALA A 183 -2.16 -17.62 -8.02
CA ALA A 183 -2.75 -17.93 -9.32
C ALA A 183 -3.65 -19.18 -9.28
N LEU A 184 -3.23 -20.24 -8.58
CA LEU A 184 -4.04 -21.44 -8.35
C LEU A 184 -5.31 -21.14 -7.54
N THR A 185 -5.23 -20.19 -6.60
CA THR A 185 -6.42 -19.67 -5.91
C THR A 185 -7.37 -19.01 -6.91
N GLY A 186 -6.87 -18.17 -7.80
CA GLY A 186 -7.66 -17.59 -8.90
C GLY A 186 -8.36 -18.63 -9.77
N LEU A 187 -7.68 -19.74 -10.08
CA LEU A 187 -8.24 -20.85 -10.87
C LEU A 187 -9.17 -21.78 -10.08
N GLY A 188 -9.29 -21.62 -8.75
CA GLY A 188 -10.10 -22.53 -7.93
C GLY A 188 -9.42 -23.85 -7.57
N ARG A 189 -8.13 -24.00 -7.88
CA ARG A 189 -7.32 -25.18 -7.54
C ARG A 189 -6.84 -25.07 -6.09
N LEU A 190 -7.79 -24.99 -5.16
CA LEU A 190 -7.58 -24.53 -3.79
C LEU A 190 -6.63 -25.42 -2.98
N GLN A 191 -6.72 -26.75 -3.13
CA GLN A 191 -5.81 -27.67 -2.44
C GLN A 191 -4.36 -27.52 -2.92
N GLU A 192 -4.16 -27.33 -4.22
CA GLU A 192 -2.83 -27.09 -4.79
C GLU A 192 -2.29 -25.73 -4.37
N ALA A 193 -3.15 -24.71 -4.31
CA ALA A 193 -2.80 -23.39 -3.81
C ALA A 193 -2.31 -23.45 -2.36
N VAL A 194 -3.05 -24.12 -1.48
CA VAL A 194 -2.69 -24.35 -0.08
C VAL A 194 -1.35 -25.08 0.03
N ALA A 195 -1.12 -26.14 -0.75
CA ALA A 195 0.14 -26.87 -0.76
C ALA A 195 1.33 -25.99 -1.20
N CYS A 196 1.17 -25.15 -2.23
CA CYS A 196 2.20 -24.22 -2.67
C CYS A 196 2.52 -23.18 -1.60
N CYS A 197 1.50 -22.60 -0.97
CA CYS A 197 1.67 -21.66 0.14
C CYS A 197 2.38 -22.30 1.33
N HIS A 198 2.04 -23.53 1.72
CA HIS A 198 2.74 -24.24 2.80
C HIS A 198 4.22 -24.47 2.47
N LYS A 199 4.53 -24.89 1.23
CA LYS A 199 5.93 -25.06 0.80
C LYS A 199 6.70 -23.74 0.87
N ALA A 200 6.12 -22.65 0.38
CA ALA A 200 6.71 -21.31 0.46
C ALA A 200 6.96 -20.88 1.92
N LEU A 201 5.96 -21.03 2.79
CA LEU A 201 6.06 -20.66 4.21
C LEU A 201 6.99 -21.57 5.02
N GLY A 202 7.20 -22.81 4.58
CA GLY A 202 8.22 -23.69 5.14
C GLY A 202 9.65 -23.21 4.88
N ILE A 203 9.88 -22.49 3.78
CA ILE A 203 11.18 -21.89 3.42
C ILE A 203 11.30 -20.48 4.00
N LYS A 204 10.24 -19.67 3.87
CA LYS A 204 10.20 -18.27 4.30
C LYS A 204 8.92 -17.99 5.11
N PRO A 205 8.94 -18.25 6.43
CA PRO A 205 7.79 -18.04 7.31
C PRO A 205 7.27 -16.60 7.41
N ASP A 206 8.09 -15.60 7.13
CA ASP A 206 7.77 -14.16 7.23
C ASP A 206 7.17 -13.58 5.93
N SER A 207 6.79 -14.43 4.96
CA SER A 207 6.18 -14.00 3.70
C SER A 207 4.71 -13.59 3.88
N LYS A 208 4.47 -12.30 4.20
CA LYS A 208 3.12 -11.72 4.38
C LYS A 208 2.18 -11.97 3.20
N GLN A 209 2.68 -11.84 1.96
CA GLN A 209 1.88 -12.06 0.75
C GLN A 209 1.41 -13.53 0.64
N THR A 210 2.25 -14.47 1.03
CA THR A 210 1.91 -15.91 1.01
C THR A 210 0.87 -16.24 2.08
N TRP A 211 0.96 -15.64 3.28
CA TRP A 211 -0.09 -15.77 4.30
C TRP A 211 -1.44 -15.24 3.84
N LEU A 212 -1.46 -14.11 3.12
CA LEU A 212 -2.69 -13.57 2.53
C LEU A 212 -3.31 -14.54 1.52
N TYR A 213 -2.50 -15.08 0.60
CA TYR A 213 -3.00 -16.08 -0.36
C TYR A 213 -3.49 -17.36 0.33
N LEU A 214 -2.79 -17.82 1.37
CA LEU A 214 -3.21 -18.97 2.17
C LEU A 214 -4.55 -18.71 2.86
N ALA A 215 -4.78 -17.52 3.43
CA ALA A 215 -6.03 -17.18 4.10
C ALA A 215 -7.22 -17.20 3.13
N ILE A 216 -7.06 -16.61 1.95
CA ILE A 216 -8.09 -16.61 0.90
C ILE A 216 -8.38 -18.05 0.46
N ALA A 217 -7.34 -18.83 0.19
CA ALA A 217 -7.48 -20.21 -0.27
C ALA A 217 -8.15 -21.11 0.79
N ILE A 218 -7.75 -21.01 2.07
CA ILE A 218 -8.35 -21.78 3.17
C ILE A 218 -9.82 -21.39 3.36
N LYS A 219 -10.13 -20.10 3.34
CA LYS A 219 -11.51 -19.63 3.52
C LYS A 219 -12.42 -20.11 2.38
N ALA A 220 -11.96 -20.00 1.14
CA ALA A 220 -12.64 -20.56 -0.03
C ALA A 220 -12.80 -22.09 0.07
N LEU A 221 -11.75 -22.80 0.50
CA LEU A 221 -11.72 -24.26 0.58
C LEU A 221 -12.69 -24.78 1.64
N ARG A 222 -12.73 -24.14 2.82
CA ARG A 222 -13.67 -24.48 3.90
C ARG A 222 -15.11 -24.31 3.45
N PHE A 223 -15.41 -23.24 2.72
CA PHE A 223 -16.74 -23.01 2.17
C PHE A 223 -17.14 -24.10 1.16
N SER A 224 -16.26 -24.42 0.21
CA SER A 224 -16.48 -25.51 -0.76
C SER A 224 -16.66 -26.87 -0.06
N GLN A 225 -15.80 -27.22 0.90
CA GLN A 225 -15.89 -28.47 1.67
C GLN A 225 -17.18 -28.56 2.48
N ALA A 226 -17.63 -27.47 3.11
CA ALA A 226 -18.88 -27.44 3.86
C ALA A 226 -20.09 -27.78 2.96
N ARG A 227 -20.14 -27.22 1.74
CA ARG A 227 -21.20 -27.54 0.75
C ARG A 227 -21.18 -29.01 0.33
N GLU A 228 -19.99 -29.57 0.19
CA GLU A 228 -19.78 -30.98 -0.14
C GLU A 228 -19.89 -31.92 1.08
N LYS A 229 -20.21 -31.39 2.26
CA LYS A 229 -20.26 -32.12 3.54
C LYS A 229 -18.95 -32.87 3.86
N ARG A 230 -17.82 -32.29 3.45
CA ARG A 230 -16.46 -32.79 3.73
C ARG A 230 -15.92 -32.17 5.02
N LYS A 231 -14.95 -32.84 5.64
CA LYS A 231 -14.23 -32.31 6.82
C LYS A 231 -13.48 -31.05 6.43
N ALA A 232 -13.66 -29.98 7.22
CA ALA A 232 -12.96 -28.72 7.04
C ALA A 232 -11.45 -28.88 7.26
N VAL A 233 -10.66 -28.21 6.43
CA VAL A 233 -9.20 -28.10 6.60
C VAL A 233 -8.82 -27.31 7.86
N SER A 234 -7.82 -27.79 8.60
CA SER A 234 -7.24 -27.06 9.74
C SER A 234 -6.33 -25.93 9.26
N ASP A 235 -6.23 -24.86 10.05
CA ASP A 235 -5.30 -23.75 9.81
C ASP A 235 -3.82 -24.16 9.94
N ARG A 236 -3.56 -25.31 10.58
CA ARG A 236 -2.22 -25.79 10.92
C ARG A 236 -1.72 -26.93 10.03
N ASP A 237 -2.62 -27.60 9.31
CA ASP A 237 -2.25 -28.78 8.51
C ASP A 237 -1.22 -28.38 7.46
N GLY A 238 -0.13 -29.14 7.32
CA GLY A 238 0.90 -28.88 6.31
C GLY A 238 1.89 -27.75 6.61
N LEU A 239 1.70 -26.97 7.68
CA LEU A 239 2.68 -25.96 8.12
C LEU A 239 3.81 -26.60 8.95
N GLY A 240 5.05 -26.21 8.66
CA GLY A 240 6.22 -26.59 9.44
C GLY A 240 6.28 -25.87 10.81
N ALA A 241 7.09 -26.40 11.73
CA ALA A 241 7.23 -25.84 13.08
C ALA A 241 7.68 -24.37 13.09
N ALA A 242 8.57 -23.98 12.18
CA ALA A 242 9.02 -22.59 12.05
C ALA A 242 7.87 -21.64 11.65
N ALA A 243 7.01 -22.06 10.71
CA ALA A 243 5.85 -21.27 10.30
C ALA A 243 4.82 -21.14 11.44
N LEU A 244 4.58 -22.23 12.19
CA LEU A 244 3.65 -22.22 13.34
C LEU A 244 4.16 -21.38 14.52
N ALA A 245 5.48 -21.21 14.65
CA ALA A 245 6.10 -20.39 15.69
C ALA A 245 6.23 -18.91 15.31
N ALA A 246 6.04 -18.56 14.03
CA ALA A 246 6.16 -17.18 13.56
C ALA A 246 4.99 -16.31 14.04
N SER A 247 5.25 -15.03 14.29
CA SER A 247 4.22 -14.05 14.62
C SER A 247 3.18 -13.90 13.52
N ASP A 248 3.59 -14.08 12.26
CA ASP A 248 2.70 -14.05 11.10
C ASP A 248 1.60 -15.12 11.14
N PHE A 249 1.85 -16.27 11.78
CA PHE A 249 0.81 -17.29 11.95
C PHE A 249 -0.29 -16.83 12.92
N ALA A 250 0.08 -16.16 14.01
CA ALA A 250 -0.90 -15.58 14.94
C ALA A 250 -1.73 -14.47 14.25
N MET A 251 -1.08 -13.65 13.41
CA MET A 251 -1.75 -12.66 12.57
C MET A 251 -2.70 -13.30 11.56
N PHE A 252 -2.29 -14.41 10.93
CA PHE A 252 -3.12 -15.19 10.02
C PHE A 252 -4.35 -15.78 10.70
N GLU A 253 -4.21 -16.37 11.89
CA GLU A 253 -5.34 -16.86 12.69
C GLU A 253 -6.31 -15.72 13.05
N TYR A 254 -5.76 -14.56 13.43
CA TYR A 254 -6.56 -13.38 13.72
C TYR A 254 -7.32 -12.87 12.49
N HIS A 255 -6.66 -12.82 11.33
CA HIS A 255 -7.29 -12.43 10.08
C HIS A 255 -8.48 -13.34 9.71
N LEU A 256 -8.31 -14.67 9.82
CA LEU A 256 -9.40 -15.63 9.58
C LEU A 256 -10.54 -15.49 10.60
N ALA A 257 -10.22 -15.22 11.87
CA ALA A 257 -11.20 -14.94 12.90
C ALA A 257 -11.92 -13.59 12.68
N GLY A 258 -11.30 -12.66 11.96
CA GLY A 258 -11.89 -11.37 11.56
C GLY A 258 -13.16 -11.50 10.71
N PHE A 259 -13.42 -12.67 10.13
CA PHE A 259 -14.70 -12.97 9.48
C PHE A 259 -15.86 -13.18 10.47
N LYS A 260 -15.56 -13.31 11.76
CA LYS A 260 -16.53 -13.32 12.87
C LYS A 260 -16.03 -12.38 13.98
N PRO A 261 -16.06 -11.05 13.78
CA PRO A 261 -15.41 -10.10 14.69
C PRO A 261 -15.84 -10.25 16.16
N HIS A 262 -17.11 -10.57 16.41
CA HIS A 262 -17.66 -10.80 17.75
C HIS A 262 -17.00 -11.99 18.50
N ALA A 263 -16.41 -12.95 17.78
CA ALA A 263 -15.76 -14.14 18.34
C ALA A 263 -14.21 -14.09 18.29
N ALA A 264 -13.60 -13.00 17.79
CA ALA A 264 -12.17 -12.92 17.53
C ALA A 264 -11.29 -12.60 18.76
N GLY A 265 -11.84 -12.60 19.98
CA GLY A 265 -11.13 -12.14 21.18
C GLY A 265 -9.88 -12.95 21.56
N GLU A 266 -9.93 -14.28 21.42
CA GLU A 266 -8.77 -15.15 21.72
C GLU A 266 -7.66 -14.99 20.66
N SER A 267 -8.01 -15.00 19.37
CA SER A 267 -7.04 -14.81 18.29
C SER A 267 -6.42 -13.42 18.32
N LEU A 268 -7.19 -12.39 18.69
CA LEU A 268 -6.66 -11.05 18.95
C LEU A 268 -5.60 -11.06 20.04
N ARG A 269 -5.89 -11.66 21.21
CA ARG A 269 -4.93 -11.72 22.31
C ARG A 269 -3.64 -12.43 21.89
N ARG A 270 -3.76 -13.53 21.15
CA ARG A 270 -2.60 -14.26 20.61
C ARG A 270 -1.81 -13.43 19.60
N ALA A 271 -2.48 -12.73 18.69
CA ALA A 271 -1.84 -11.84 17.72
C ALA A 271 -1.11 -10.68 18.40
N MET A 272 -1.75 -10.00 19.37
CA MET A 272 -1.11 -8.92 20.13
C MET A 272 0.11 -9.43 20.94
N ALA A 273 0.02 -10.62 21.53
CA ALA A 273 1.13 -11.23 22.28
C ALA A 273 2.29 -11.69 21.38
N ALA A 274 2.02 -11.93 20.10
CA ALA A 274 3.03 -12.33 19.12
C ALA A 274 3.79 -11.14 18.52
N LEU A 275 3.30 -9.91 18.68
CA LEU A 275 4.04 -8.72 18.27
C LEU A 275 5.29 -8.52 19.16
N PRO A 276 6.39 -7.97 18.63
CA PRO A 276 7.58 -7.68 19.42
C PRO A 276 7.27 -6.79 20.64
N ALA A 277 8.04 -6.96 21.72
CA ALA A 277 7.88 -6.12 22.91
C ALA A 277 8.44 -4.70 22.64
N LEU A 278 7.67 -3.65 22.97
CA LEU A 278 8.03 -2.25 22.76
C LEU A 278 9.43 -1.89 23.32
N SER A 279 9.80 -2.46 24.46
CA SER A 279 11.11 -2.23 25.08
C SER A 279 12.31 -2.64 24.22
N GLY A 280 12.12 -3.59 23.29
CA GLY A 280 13.15 -4.07 22.37
C GLY A 280 13.30 -3.23 21.11
N GLU A 281 12.39 -2.29 20.86
CA GLU A 281 12.39 -1.44 19.66
C GLU A 281 13.11 -0.10 19.88
N ALA A 282 13.45 0.22 21.12
CA ALA A 282 14.06 1.50 21.46
C ALA A 282 15.54 1.56 21.07
N VAL A 283 15.91 2.56 20.28
CA VAL A 283 17.30 2.85 19.91
C VAL A 283 17.93 3.76 20.95
N GLY A 284 19.06 3.36 21.54
CA GLY A 284 19.79 4.16 22.52
C GLY A 284 20.46 5.40 21.92
N VAL A 285 20.31 6.55 22.59
CA VAL A 285 20.97 7.81 22.24
C VAL A 285 22.19 7.99 23.14
N ILE A 286 23.39 7.87 22.56
CA ILE A 286 24.64 8.18 23.27
C ILE A 286 24.78 9.71 23.33
N ALA A 287 24.75 10.24 24.54
CA ALA A 287 24.55 11.66 24.83
C ALA A 287 25.72 12.57 24.41
N ILE A 288 25.39 13.84 24.17
CA ILE A 288 26.29 14.99 24.28
C ILE A 288 26.30 15.44 25.74
N GLU A 289 27.43 15.95 26.25
CA GLU A 289 27.72 16.18 27.68
C GLU A 289 26.74 17.10 28.45
N GLN A 290 25.82 17.80 27.78
CA GLN A 290 24.82 18.68 28.40
C GLN A 290 23.41 18.35 27.90
N LYS A 291 22.68 17.52 28.64
CA LYS A 291 21.24 17.29 28.42
C LYS A 291 20.43 18.41 29.11
N PRO A 292 19.38 18.94 28.47
CA PRO A 292 18.44 19.83 29.15
C PRO A 292 17.69 19.07 30.26
N GLU A 293 17.37 19.76 31.36
CA GLU A 293 16.65 19.16 32.52
C GLU A 293 15.28 18.57 32.15
N LYS A 294 14.63 19.08 31.09
CA LYS A 294 13.39 18.53 30.52
C LYS A 294 13.44 18.60 28.99
N PRO A 295 13.11 17.51 28.27
CA PRO A 295 13.03 17.53 26.82
C PRO A 295 11.83 18.39 26.35
N PRO A 296 11.82 18.84 25.07
CA PRO A 296 10.76 19.66 24.52
C PRO A 296 9.43 18.89 24.54
N GLN A 297 8.35 19.59 24.88
CA GLN A 297 7.02 18.98 24.87
C GLN A 297 6.57 18.76 23.43
N LEU A 298 6.27 17.51 23.09
CA LEU A 298 5.70 17.11 21.80
C LEU A 298 4.19 16.95 21.91
N ALA A 299 3.50 16.91 20.77
CA ALA A 299 2.08 16.60 20.73
C ALA A 299 1.79 15.25 21.39
N GLU A 300 0.81 15.24 22.30
CA GLU A 300 0.46 14.06 23.10
C GLU A 300 -0.78 13.36 22.56
N LYS A 301 -1.78 14.14 22.10
CA LYS A 301 -3.04 13.62 21.58
C LYS A 301 -2.83 13.08 20.16
N VAL A 302 -3.37 11.90 19.89
CA VAL A 302 -3.35 11.29 18.56
C VAL A 302 -4.78 10.97 18.14
N VAL A 303 -5.15 11.44 16.95
CA VAL A 303 -6.41 11.11 16.30
C VAL A 303 -6.09 10.43 14.98
N ALA A 304 -6.59 9.22 14.78
CA ALA A 304 -6.34 8.46 13.56
C ALA A 304 -7.58 8.45 12.65
N LEU A 305 -7.39 8.82 11.39
CA LEU A 305 -8.40 8.72 10.34
C LEU A 305 -8.30 7.39 9.61
N PHE A 306 -9.37 6.62 9.64
CA PHE A 306 -9.51 5.32 8.98
C PHE A 306 -10.36 5.44 7.72
N HIS A 307 -10.04 4.58 6.76
CA HIS A 307 -10.71 4.51 5.47
C HIS A 307 -11.94 3.59 5.49
N PHE A 308 -13.00 4.00 4.78
CA PHE A 308 -14.18 3.19 4.49
C PHE A 308 -14.61 3.43 3.05
N GLY A 309 -14.09 2.64 2.11
CA GLY A 309 -14.29 2.85 0.67
C GLY A 309 -14.08 4.32 0.23
N ARG A 310 -14.74 4.74 -0.85
CA ARG A 310 -14.70 6.15 -1.29
C ARG A 310 -15.68 7.02 -0.49
N SER A 311 -15.34 7.25 0.79
CA SER A 311 -16.10 8.05 1.75
C SER A 311 -15.61 9.49 1.93
N GLY A 312 -14.55 9.89 1.22
CA GLY A 312 -14.04 11.27 1.25
C GLY A 312 -13.04 11.54 2.37
N THR A 313 -12.20 10.56 2.75
CA THR A 313 -11.13 10.77 3.74
C THR A 313 -10.12 11.84 3.31
N GLY A 314 -9.82 11.95 2.02
CA GLY A 314 -8.98 13.03 1.47
C GLY A 314 -9.58 14.42 1.68
N LEU A 315 -10.91 14.56 1.54
CA LEU A 315 -11.61 15.81 1.85
C LEU A 315 -11.52 16.14 3.34
N LEU A 316 -11.84 15.20 4.23
CA LEU A 316 -11.77 15.48 5.67
C LEU A 316 -10.34 15.88 6.08
N HIS A 317 -9.34 15.17 5.56
CA HIS A 317 -7.95 15.48 5.83
C HIS A 317 -7.60 16.91 5.38
N SER A 318 -8.02 17.33 4.18
CA SER A 318 -7.69 18.65 3.65
C SER A 318 -8.38 19.80 4.39
N LEU A 319 -9.55 19.55 5.01
CA LEU A 319 -10.22 20.51 5.89
C LEU A 319 -9.49 20.64 7.24
N ILE A 320 -8.90 19.56 7.75
CA ILE A 320 -8.15 19.59 9.01
C ILE A 320 -6.75 20.19 8.83
N ASP A 321 -6.20 20.09 7.63
CA ASP A 321 -4.93 20.72 7.28
C ASP A 321 -4.96 22.24 7.55
N GLY A 322 -3.83 22.76 8.05
CA GLY A 322 -3.71 24.17 8.44
C GLY A 322 -4.34 24.54 9.80
N HIS A 323 -5.10 23.66 10.45
CA HIS A 323 -5.74 23.94 11.75
C HIS A 323 -4.71 24.32 12.84
N PRO A 324 -4.86 25.41 13.61
CA PRO A 324 -3.80 25.94 14.49
C PRO A 324 -3.34 24.99 15.60
N GLU A 325 -4.19 24.06 16.04
CA GLU A 325 -3.90 23.10 17.12
C GLU A 325 -3.56 21.68 16.64
N ILE A 326 -3.78 21.39 15.36
CA ILE A 326 -3.66 20.02 14.81
C ILE A 326 -2.50 19.97 13.81
N SER A 327 -1.58 19.04 14.02
CA SER A 327 -0.52 18.72 13.08
C SER A 327 -0.96 17.60 12.14
N THR A 328 -0.84 17.88 10.84
CA THR A 328 -1.08 16.95 9.73
C THR A 328 0.22 16.75 8.96
N LEU A 329 0.34 15.60 8.32
CA LEU A 329 1.30 15.40 7.22
C LEU A 329 0.50 15.27 5.92
N PRO A 330 1.05 15.62 4.75
CA PRO A 330 0.30 15.63 3.50
C PRO A 330 -0.38 14.29 3.18
N SER A 331 -1.71 14.31 3.06
CA SER A 331 -2.56 13.16 2.66
C SER A 331 -2.18 11.85 3.38
N ILE A 332 -2.05 10.76 2.62
CA ILE A 332 -1.82 9.39 3.09
C ILE A 332 -0.33 9.02 3.06
N TYR A 333 0.58 10.00 2.99
CA TYR A 333 1.99 9.74 2.74
C TYR A 333 2.67 8.93 3.84
N LEU A 334 2.22 9.10 5.09
CA LEU A 334 2.72 8.36 6.25
C LEU A 334 1.85 7.13 6.60
N ARG A 335 0.91 6.70 5.74
CA ARG A 335 -0.08 5.64 6.04
C ARG A 335 0.50 4.31 6.55
N GLY A 336 1.71 3.96 6.14
CA GLY A 336 2.35 2.69 6.48
C GLY A 336 3.43 2.76 7.55
N PHE A 337 3.57 3.90 8.26
CA PHE A 337 4.62 4.06 9.27
C PHE A 337 4.57 3.01 10.38
N PHE A 338 3.37 2.54 10.74
CA PHE A 338 3.17 1.44 11.70
C PHE A 338 3.00 0.07 11.04
N ASN A 339 3.43 -0.12 9.78
CA ASN A 339 3.50 -1.46 9.20
C ASN A 339 4.66 -2.24 9.82
N ASP A 340 4.51 -3.56 9.98
CA ASP A 340 5.58 -4.40 10.55
C ASP A 340 6.82 -4.39 9.64
N GLY A 341 8.00 -4.27 10.22
CA GLY A 341 9.28 -4.21 9.52
C GLY A 341 9.74 -2.78 9.18
N VAL A 342 8.84 -1.80 9.17
CA VAL A 342 9.19 -0.41 8.80
C VAL A 342 10.12 0.20 9.83
N TRP A 343 9.79 0.06 11.12
CA TRP A 343 10.61 0.61 12.20
C TRP A 343 12.01 -0.02 12.22
N GLU A 344 12.08 -1.34 12.13
CA GLU A 344 13.33 -2.10 12.09
C GLU A 344 14.20 -1.64 10.91
N LYS A 345 13.60 -1.44 9.73
CA LYS A 345 14.29 -0.96 8.53
C LYS A 345 14.89 0.43 8.71
N ILE A 346 14.12 1.39 9.23
CA ILE A 346 14.60 2.78 9.36
C ILE A 346 15.55 2.96 10.55
N SER A 347 15.41 2.15 11.61
CA SER A 347 16.24 2.22 12.82
C SER A 347 17.51 1.37 12.76
N ALA A 348 17.66 0.47 11.78
CA ALA A 348 18.76 -0.50 11.67
C ALA A 348 20.18 0.09 11.78
N ALA A 349 20.38 1.34 11.34
CA ALA A 349 21.68 2.02 11.36
C ALA A 349 21.87 2.94 12.59
N GLY A 350 21.03 2.79 13.61
CA GLY A 350 21.08 3.60 14.84
C GLY A 350 20.44 4.98 14.68
N TRP A 351 20.35 5.70 15.81
CA TRP A 351 19.51 6.91 15.91
C TRP A 351 19.97 8.07 15.04
N ARG A 352 21.28 8.19 14.75
CA ARG A 352 21.81 9.28 13.90
C ARG A 352 21.42 9.13 12.43
N ALA A 353 21.30 7.88 11.96
CA ALA A 353 20.89 7.61 10.58
C ALA A 353 19.37 7.57 10.41
N LEU A 354 18.62 7.46 11.52
CA LEU A 354 17.17 7.30 11.51
C LEU A 354 16.43 8.40 10.72
N PRO A 355 16.72 9.71 10.88
CA PRO A 355 16.04 10.75 10.11
C PRO A 355 16.24 10.64 8.60
N ALA A 356 17.47 10.35 8.15
CA ALA A 356 17.77 10.19 6.73
C ALA A 356 17.07 8.96 6.13
N ARG A 357 17.13 7.82 6.84
CA ARG A 357 16.46 6.59 6.40
C ARG A 357 14.93 6.73 6.37
N PHE A 358 14.36 7.46 7.33
CA PHE A 358 12.96 7.83 7.31
C PHE A 358 12.63 8.71 6.10
N ALA A 359 13.45 9.74 5.85
CA ALA A 359 13.24 10.64 4.74
C ALA A 359 13.33 9.92 3.39
N ASP A 360 14.20 8.92 3.29
CA ASP A 360 14.27 8.06 2.13
C ASP A 360 13.01 7.21 2.01
N GLU A 361 12.61 6.49 3.06
CA GLU A 361 11.44 5.58 3.02
C GLU A 361 10.12 6.31 2.69
N PHE A 362 9.99 7.54 3.16
CA PHE A 362 8.81 8.39 2.97
C PHE A 362 9.13 9.61 2.10
N ALA A 363 9.93 9.43 1.04
CA ALA A 363 10.41 10.52 0.18
C ALA A 363 9.31 11.45 -0.35
N VAL A 364 8.10 10.92 -0.56
CA VAL A 364 6.93 11.68 -0.99
C VAL A 364 6.51 12.80 -0.01
N LEU A 365 6.86 12.70 1.29
CA LEU A 365 6.69 13.79 2.27
C LEU A 365 7.57 15.01 1.98
N PHE A 366 8.70 14.81 1.29
CA PHE A 366 9.70 15.83 1.00
C PHE A 366 9.60 16.34 -0.44
N ASP A 367 9.12 15.50 -1.36
CA ASP A 367 8.76 15.88 -2.72
C ASP A 367 7.55 15.10 -3.23
N ALA A 368 6.42 15.78 -3.43
CA ALA A 368 5.20 15.15 -3.95
C ALA A 368 5.34 14.60 -5.39
N ASN A 369 6.40 14.97 -6.13
CA ASN A 369 6.74 14.38 -7.42
C ASN A 369 7.56 13.10 -7.32
N SER A 370 8.02 12.73 -6.12
CA SER A 370 8.80 11.50 -5.91
C SER A 370 8.05 10.30 -6.46
N ALA A 371 8.72 9.52 -7.31
CA ALA A 371 8.18 8.25 -7.78
C ALA A 371 8.32 7.15 -6.72
N LYS A 372 9.09 7.38 -5.67
CA LYS A 372 9.34 6.36 -4.65
C LYS A 372 8.03 5.98 -3.96
N THR A 373 7.79 4.68 -3.88
CA THR A 373 6.66 4.12 -3.16
C THR A 373 6.82 4.35 -1.66
N THR A 374 5.68 4.49 -0.97
CA THR A 374 5.65 4.54 0.50
C THR A 374 5.13 3.19 1.02
N PRO A 375 5.55 2.74 2.21
CA PRO A 375 4.95 1.57 2.85
C PRO A 375 3.42 1.60 2.80
N GLY A 376 2.83 0.51 2.30
CA GLY A 376 1.39 0.33 2.11
C GLY A 376 1.00 -1.13 2.32
N PHE A 377 -0.18 -1.53 1.84
CA PHE A 377 -0.56 -2.95 1.89
C PHE A 377 0.22 -3.75 0.82
N PRO A 378 0.50 -5.05 1.04
CA PRO A 378 1.21 -5.88 0.06
C PRO A 378 0.52 -5.87 -1.32
N GLY A 379 1.26 -5.53 -2.37
CA GLY A 379 0.74 -5.44 -3.74
C GLY A 379 0.04 -4.13 -4.10
N GLU A 380 0.05 -3.13 -3.20
CA GLU A 380 -0.44 -1.78 -3.52
C GLU A 380 0.56 -1.01 -4.39
N ASP A 381 0.10 -0.50 -5.53
CA ASP A 381 0.87 0.46 -6.32
C ASP A 381 0.74 1.88 -5.74
N SER A 382 1.83 2.35 -5.13
CA SER A 382 1.98 3.73 -4.65
C SER A 382 3.01 4.54 -5.43
N LEU A 383 3.36 4.10 -6.64
CA LEU A 383 4.22 4.85 -7.53
C LEU A 383 3.56 6.21 -7.81
N LEU A 384 4.37 7.28 -7.72
CA LEU A 384 3.93 8.67 -7.95
C LEU A 384 2.69 9.05 -7.12
N LEU A 385 2.62 8.56 -5.87
CA LEU A 385 1.49 8.76 -4.98
C LEU A 385 1.10 10.24 -4.83
N GLY A 386 2.08 11.14 -4.76
CA GLY A 386 1.77 12.56 -4.61
C GLY A 386 1.10 13.19 -5.82
N LYS A 387 1.42 12.73 -7.04
CA LYS A 387 0.67 13.10 -8.26
C LYS A 387 -0.73 12.49 -8.27
N LYS A 388 -0.85 11.20 -7.89
CA LYS A 388 -2.14 10.50 -7.79
C LYS A 388 -3.09 11.20 -6.81
N GLU A 389 -2.57 11.76 -5.71
CA GLU A 389 -3.35 12.49 -4.69
C GLU A 389 -3.52 13.99 -4.99
N GLY A 390 -3.04 14.50 -6.12
CA GLY A 390 -3.19 15.91 -6.51
C GLY A 390 -2.30 16.90 -5.77
N MET A 391 -1.24 16.42 -5.12
CA MET A 391 -0.34 17.23 -4.28
C MET A 391 0.86 17.80 -5.03
N ALA A 392 1.09 17.34 -6.27
CA ALA A 392 2.07 17.94 -7.18
C ALA A 392 1.51 19.16 -7.96
N ASN A 393 0.25 19.53 -7.71
CA ASN A 393 -0.48 20.57 -8.43
C ASN A 393 -1.40 21.36 -7.48
N VAL A 394 -0.81 21.93 -6.44
CA VAL A 394 -1.50 22.74 -5.40
C VAL A 394 -1.30 24.23 -5.64
N GLY A 395 -1.81 25.06 -4.72
CA GLY A 395 -1.70 26.51 -4.76
C GLY A 395 -2.82 27.17 -5.56
N GLU A 396 -2.86 28.51 -5.55
CA GLU A 396 -3.93 29.27 -6.19
C GLU A 396 -4.01 29.04 -7.70
N ASN A 397 -2.85 28.83 -8.35
CA ASN A 397 -2.74 28.65 -9.79
C ASN A 397 -2.50 27.18 -10.21
N ARG A 398 -2.58 26.22 -9.27
CA ARG A 398 -2.40 24.78 -9.55
C ARG A 398 -1.04 24.41 -10.17
N ASN A 399 -0.03 25.25 -9.96
CA ASN A 399 1.31 25.12 -10.56
C ASN A 399 2.42 24.91 -9.53
N GLU A 400 2.06 24.62 -8.28
CA GLU A 400 2.99 24.33 -7.20
C GLU A 400 2.96 22.85 -6.83
N SER A 401 4.10 22.34 -6.37
CA SER A 401 4.19 21.04 -5.71
C SER A 401 4.45 21.23 -4.22
N LEU A 402 3.97 20.30 -3.40
CA LEU A 402 4.43 20.20 -2.02
C LEU A 402 5.89 19.77 -1.99
N LEU A 403 6.70 20.49 -1.22
CA LEU A 403 8.13 20.31 -1.05
C LEU A 403 8.49 20.62 0.40
N LEU A 404 9.39 19.83 0.99
CA LEU A 404 9.98 20.10 2.29
C LEU A 404 11.49 19.86 2.23
N ASP A 405 12.27 20.74 2.85
CA ASP A 405 13.73 20.62 2.89
C ASP A 405 14.15 19.36 3.70
N ARG A 406 14.55 18.32 2.96
CA ARG A 406 15.00 17.02 3.49
C ARG A 406 16.20 17.16 4.42
N GLU A 407 17.22 17.92 4.02
CA GLU A 407 18.46 18.03 4.79
C GLU A 407 18.22 18.78 6.09
N ARG A 408 17.46 19.87 6.02
CA ARG A 408 17.03 20.61 7.20
C ARG A 408 16.16 19.75 8.12
N PHE A 409 15.27 18.92 7.58
CA PHE A 409 14.47 17.99 8.38
C PHE A 409 15.38 17.01 9.12
N CYS A 410 16.34 16.40 8.42
CA CYS A 410 17.26 15.43 9.02
C CYS A 410 18.10 16.08 10.13
N PHE A 411 18.60 17.29 9.89
CA PHE A 411 19.32 18.06 10.89
C PHE A 411 18.47 18.34 12.14
N GLU A 412 17.28 18.92 11.97
CA GLU A 412 16.40 19.31 13.07
C GLU A 412 15.87 18.11 13.86
N ALA A 413 15.52 17.02 13.16
CA ALA A 413 15.13 15.77 13.81
C ALA A 413 16.28 15.19 14.64
N THR A 414 17.51 15.19 14.12
CA THR A 414 18.70 14.73 14.86
C THR A 414 18.92 15.56 16.13
N GLN A 415 18.81 16.89 16.03
CA GLN A 415 18.95 17.79 17.19
C GLN A 415 17.85 17.55 18.24
N LEU A 416 16.61 17.34 17.80
CA LEU A 416 15.50 17.06 18.71
C LEU A 416 15.64 15.70 19.38
N MET A 417 16.02 14.66 18.63
CA MET A 417 16.26 13.31 19.14
C MET A 417 17.38 13.25 20.18
N ALA A 418 18.42 14.07 20.03
CA ALA A 418 19.56 14.13 20.96
C ALA A 418 19.16 14.54 22.40
N GLN A 419 17.95 15.08 22.59
CA GLN A 419 17.41 15.48 23.89
C GLN A 419 16.73 14.33 24.66
N PHE A 420 16.61 13.15 24.05
CA PHE A 420 16.00 11.97 24.65
C PHE A 420 17.05 10.88 24.87
N GLU A 421 16.82 9.97 25.83
CA GLU A 421 17.76 8.87 26.12
C GLU A 421 17.63 7.70 25.15
N LYS A 422 16.40 7.49 24.70
CA LYS A 422 16.03 6.41 23.79
C LYS A 422 14.99 6.96 22.82
N ILE A 423 15.04 6.47 21.58
CA ILE A 423 14.04 6.76 20.56
C ILE A 423 13.34 5.46 20.21
N ASP A 424 12.05 5.38 20.47
CA ASP A 424 11.17 4.33 19.96
C ASP A 424 10.30 4.87 18.81
N GLN A 425 9.50 3.99 18.20
CA GLN A 425 8.66 4.31 17.06
C GLN A 425 7.62 5.40 17.40
N LYS A 426 7.01 5.35 18.59
CA LYS A 426 6.01 6.34 19.05
C LYS A 426 6.64 7.72 19.24
N LEU A 427 7.80 7.79 19.87
CA LEU A 427 8.50 9.05 20.09
C LEU A 427 8.97 9.63 18.76
N PHE A 428 9.53 8.80 17.87
CA PHE A 428 9.96 9.27 16.56
C PHE A 428 8.79 9.78 15.71
N PHE A 429 7.63 9.11 15.77
CA PHE A 429 6.38 9.60 15.17
C PHE A 429 6.03 11.03 15.61
N ARG A 430 6.14 11.33 16.91
CA ARG A 430 5.89 12.67 17.46
C ARG A 430 6.97 13.68 17.04
N ILE A 431 8.23 13.24 16.97
CA ILE A 431 9.35 14.06 16.49
C ILE A 431 9.16 14.45 15.02
N ILE A 432 8.74 13.52 14.16
CA ILE A 432 8.45 13.79 12.74
C ILE A 432 7.49 14.97 12.63
N HIS A 433 6.33 14.90 13.30
CA HIS A 433 5.34 15.97 13.28
C HIS A 433 5.91 17.29 13.82
N ALA A 434 6.58 17.29 14.96
CA ALA A 434 7.16 18.51 15.54
C ALA A 434 8.18 19.20 14.61
N VAL A 435 9.04 18.41 13.95
CA VAL A 435 10.03 18.94 13.01
C VAL A 435 9.34 19.44 11.74
N PHE A 436 8.34 18.72 11.24
CA PHE A 436 7.56 19.13 10.07
C PHE A 436 6.92 20.51 10.28
N GLU A 437 6.24 20.71 11.40
CA GLU A 437 5.63 22.00 11.78
C GLU A 437 6.68 23.11 11.94
N LYS A 438 7.84 22.78 12.52
CA LYS A 438 8.96 23.72 12.65
C LYS A 438 9.45 24.20 11.27
N LEU A 439 9.60 23.28 10.32
CA LEU A 439 10.08 23.60 8.97
C LEU A 439 9.03 24.37 8.15
N LEU A 440 7.75 24.08 8.34
CA LEU A 440 6.65 24.85 7.74
C LEU A 440 6.50 26.25 8.35
N GLY A 441 7.25 26.56 9.42
CA GLY A 441 7.22 27.87 10.07
C GLY A 441 5.95 28.11 10.90
N THR A 442 5.30 27.04 11.34
CA THR A 442 4.10 27.10 12.19
C THR A 442 4.41 27.89 13.47
N LYS A 443 3.58 28.90 13.75
CA LYS A 443 3.72 29.79 14.92
C LYS A 443 2.85 29.38 16.11
N THR A 444 1.87 28.52 15.88
CA THR A 444 0.94 28.03 16.90
C THR A 444 1.46 26.75 17.53
N ARG A 445 0.98 26.46 18.74
CA ARG A 445 1.29 25.20 19.40
C ARG A 445 0.32 24.13 18.89
N LYS A 446 0.88 23.09 18.28
CA LYS A 446 0.15 21.91 17.80
C LYS A 446 0.19 20.84 18.88
N ASP A 447 -0.92 20.58 19.56
CA ASP A 447 -0.99 19.62 20.67
C ASP A 447 -1.55 18.25 20.25
N THR A 448 -2.17 18.21 19.06
CA THR A 448 -2.87 17.06 18.51
C THR A 448 -2.25 16.64 17.18
N ILE A 449 -1.97 15.35 17.01
CA ILE A 449 -1.56 14.76 15.74
C ILE A 449 -2.79 14.15 15.08
N PHE A 450 -3.02 14.50 13.81
CA PHE A 450 -4.03 13.85 12.98
C PHE A 450 -3.35 12.92 11.97
N TYR A 451 -3.52 11.61 12.17
CA TYR A 451 -2.81 10.57 11.43
C TYR A 451 -3.73 9.83 10.46
N HIS A 452 -3.51 9.99 9.16
CA HIS A 452 -4.31 9.32 8.14
C HIS A 452 -3.77 7.91 7.83
N ILE A 453 -4.41 6.90 8.42
CA ILE A 453 -4.06 5.50 8.19
C ILE A 453 -4.93 4.95 7.07
N HIS A 454 -4.40 5.03 5.85
CA HIS A 454 -5.13 4.61 4.64
C HIS A 454 -5.03 3.10 4.41
N ASN A 455 -6.18 2.44 4.29
CA ASN A 455 -6.30 0.99 4.06
C ASN A 455 -5.37 0.11 4.91
N PRO A 456 -5.34 0.28 6.26
CA PRO A 456 -4.44 -0.50 7.09
C PRO A 456 -4.84 -1.98 7.08
N VAL A 457 -3.83 -2.84 6.97
CA VAL A 457 -3.97 -4.27 7.25
C VAL A 457 -4.08 -4.50 8.76
N ASP A 458 -4.50 -5.71 9.15
CA ASP A 458 -4.73 -6.04 10.55
C ASP A 458 -3.46 -5.87 11.42
N SER A 459 -2.28 -6.20 10.90
CA SER A 459 -1.02 -6.03 11.64
C SER A 459 -0.72 -4.56 11.90
N THR A 460 -0.88 -3.69 10.90
CA THR A 460 -0.75 -2.23 11.05
C THR A 460 -1.70 -1.68 12.12
N LYS A 461 -2.97 -2.14 12.14
CA LYS A 461 -3.94 -1.70 13.15
C LYS A 461 -3.52 -2.07 14.56
N LEU A 462 -3.12 -3.33 14.78
CA LEU A 462 -2.69 -3.81 16.10
C LEU A 462 -1.37 -3.15 16.52
N ASN A 463 -0.44 -2.99 15.58
CA ASN A 463 0.83 -2.30 15.81
C ASN A 463 0.61 -0.82 16.21
N PHE A 464 -0.30 -0.13 15.52
CA PHE A 464 -0.66 1.24 15.88
C PHE A 464 -1.28 1.33 17.27
N ILE A 465 -2.28 0.49 17.62
CA ILE A 465 -2.90 0.56 18.96
C ILE A 465 -1.90 0.28 20.07
N ARG A 466 -0.97 -0.68 19.91
CA ARG A 466 0.00 -0.95 20.98
C ARG A 466 0.91 0.25 21.25
N HIS A 467 1.20 1.07 20.23
CA HIS A 467 1.98 2.30 20.36
C HIS A 467 1.13 3.48 20.85
N ALA A 468 -0.10 3.59 20.39
CA ALA A 468 -1.02 4.68 20.74
C ALA A 468 -2.34 4.13 21.31
N PRO A 469 -2.33 3.48 22.48
CA PRO A 469 -3.54 2.94 23.11
C PRO A 469 -4.52 4.02 23.57
N GLU A 470 -4.10 5.29 23.59
CA GLU A 470 -4.91 6.47 23.86
C GLU A 470 -5.50 7.12 22.60
N ALA A 471 -5.13 6.64 21.41
CA ALA A 471 -5.52 7.29 20.16
C ALA A 471 -7.01 7.18 19.90
N ARG A 472 -7.62 8.30 19.51
CA ARG A 472 -9.04 8.32 19.14
C ARG A 472 -9.19 8.06 17.65
N ILE A 473 -10.27 7.40 17.25
CA ILE A 473 -10.45 6.95 15.86
C ILE A 473 -11.60 7.68 15.20
N ILE A 474 -11.36 8.23 14.01
CA ILE A 474 -12.38 8.77 13.14
C ILE A 474 -12.46 7.89 11.89
N MET A 475 -13.67 7.63 11.42
CA MET A 475 -13.90 7.05 10.09
C MET A 475 -14.85 7.95 9.31
N MET A 476 -14.46 8.37 8.11
CA MET A 476 -15.44 8.96 7.19
C MET A 476 -16.39 7.87 6.71
N VAL A 477 -17.68 8.17 6.69
CA VAL A 477 -18.71 7.25 6.21
C VAL A 477 -19.58 7.94 5.16
N ARG A 478 -20.22 7.12 4.33
CA ARG A 478 -21.08 7.53 3.23
C ARG A 478 -22.13 6.46 3.04
N GLU A 479 -23.24 6.75 2.37
CA GLU A 479 -24.21 5.73 1.97
C GLU A 479 -23.46 4.51 1.38
N PRO A 480 -23.58 3.32 2.01
CA PRO A 480 -22.63 2.24 1.79
C PRO A 480 -22.69 1.63 0.38
N ILE A 481 -23.85 1.60 -0.27
CA ILE A 481 -23.98 1.06 -1.63
C ILE A 481 -23.33 2.01 -2.64
N GLN A 482 -23.65 3.29 -2.55
CA GLN A 482 -23.09 4.35 -3.37
C GLN A 482 -21.56 4.45 -3.18
N CYS A 483 -21.10 4.33 -1.94
CA CYS A 483 -19.68 4.31 -1.59
C CYS A 483 -18.97 3.09 -2.18
N CYS A 484 -19.57 1.89 -2.03
CA CYS A 484 -19.03 0.64 -2.55
C CYS A 484 -18.96 0.65 -4.08
N GLU A 485 -20.06 1.02 -4.75
CA GLU A 485 -20.12 1.11 -6.21
C GLU A 485 -19.04 2.06 -6.75
N SER A 486 -18.91 3.24 -6.12
CA SER A 486 -17.88 4.22 -6.48
C SER A 486 -16.45 3.66 -6.34
N TRP A 487 -16.20 2.80 -5.35
CA TRP A 487 -14.87 2.24 -5.10
C TRP A 487 -14.51 1.07 -6.02
N VAL A 488 -15.49 0.23 -6.37
CA VAL A 488 -15.28 -0.94 -7.24
C VAL A 488 -15.32 -0.59 -8.73
N ARG A 489 -15.93 0.52 -9.13
CA ARG A 489 -16.23 0.86 -10.53
C ARG A 489 -15.06 0.69 -11.50
N ILE A 490 -13.88 1.19 -11.15
CA ILE A 490 -12.67 1.07 -12.01
C ILE A 490 -12.35 -0.41 -12.22
N SER A 491 -12.20 -1.16 -11.13
CA SER A 491 -11.89 -2.59 -11.16
C SER A 491 -12.98 -3.41 -11.87
N PHE A 492 -14.24 -3.01 -11.76
CA PHE A 492 -15.36 -3.61 -12.49
C PHE A 492 -15.27 -3.35 -14.00
N ASN A 493 -14.93 -2.14 -14.42
CA ASN A 493 -14.74 -1.79 -15.84
C ASN A 493 -13.56 -2.54 -16.45
N GLU A 494 -12.50 -2.77 -15.67
CA GLU A 494 -11.31 -3.55 -16.05
C GLU A 494 -11.51 -5.08 -16.01
N ASN A 495 -12.71 -5.56 -15.64
CA ASN A 495 -13.00 -6.98 -15.41
C ASN A 495 -12.13 -7.64 -14.32
N ASN A 496 -11.55 -6.84 -13.42
CA ASN A 496 -10.74 -7.31 -12.30
C ASN A 496 -11.63 -7.81 -11.15
N TYR A 497 -12.14 -9.03 -11.31
CA TYR A 497 -13.07 -9.64 -10.35
C TYR A 497 -12.48 -9.76 -8.93
N SER A 498 -11.21 -10.15 -8.82
CA SER A 498 -10.56 -10.33 -7.50
C SER A 498 -10.51 -9.03 -6.69
N ASN A 499 -10.22 -7.89 -7.33
CA ASN A 499 -10.17 -6.59 -6.68
C ASN A 499 -11.58 -6.07 -6.35
N VAL A 500 -12.56 -6.29 -7.23
CA VAL A 500 -13.98 -5.98 -6.94
C VAL A 500 -14.43 -6.71 -5.66
N VAL A 501 -14.23 -8.02 -5.59
CA VAL A 501 -14.59 -8.83 -4.42
C VAL A 501 -13.85 -8.39 -3.16
N GLN A 502 -12.53 -8.18 -3.22
CA GLN A 502 -11.75 -7.76 -2.06
C GLN A 502 -12.22 -6.42 -1.49
N LYS A 503 -12.55 -5.45 -2.35
CA LYS A 503 -13.11 -4.15 -1.92
C LYS A 503 -14.47 -4.31 -1.27
N ILE A 504 -15.38 -5.12 -1.84
CA ILE A 504 -16.69 -5.40 -1.24
C ILE A 504 -16.54 -6.05 0.15
N ILE A 505 -15.71 -7.09 0.25
CA ILE A 505 -15.42 -7.76 1.53
C ILE A 505 -14.83 -6.76 2.53
N THR A 506 -13.84 -5.97 2.11
CA THR A 506 -13.21 -4.96 2.97
C THR A 506 -14.26 -3.99 3.55
N MET A 507 -15.18 -3.49 2.74
CA MET A 507 -16.25 -2.61 3.24
C MET A 507 -17.24 -3.31 4.16
N LEU A 508 -17.70 -4.52 3.78
CA LEU A 508 -18.63 -5.30 4.59
C LEU A 508 -18.07 -5.56 6.00
N PHE A 509 -16.74 -5.71 6.11
CA PHE A 509 -16.08 -5.95 7.39
C PHE A 509 -15.56 -4.69 8.08
N ALA A 510 -15.41 -3.57 7.38
CA ALA A 510 -14.98 -2.30 7.95
C ALA A 510 -16.01 -1.66 8.90
N VAL A 511 -17.28 -2.06 8.84
CA VAL A 511 -18.31 -1.50 9.75
C VAL A 511 -18.25 -2.08 11.17
N ASP A 512 -17.56 -3.22 11.37
CA ASP A 512 -17.52 -3.98 12.63
C ASP A 512 -16.08 -4.47 12.87
N GLN A 513 -15.28 -3.65 13.55
CA GLN A 513 -13.86 -3.86 13.76
C GLN A 513 -13.48 -3.74 15.24
N ILE A 514 -12.38 -4.40 15.64
CA ILE A 514 -11.89 -4.37 17.02
C ILE A 514 -11.53 -2.96 17.51
N MET A 515 -11.03 -2.10 16.62
CA MET A 515 -10.62 -0.73 16.94
C MET A 515 -11.74 0.04 17.63
N PHE A 516 -12.97 -0.10 17.14
CA PHE A 516 -14.14 0.61 17.65
C PHE A 516 -14.57 0.15 19.05
N ARG A 517 -14.08 -1.02 19.49
CA ARG A 517 -14.29 -1.55 20.85
C ARG A 517 -13.22 -1.04 21.82
N MET A 518 -12.01 -0.85 21.31
CA MET A 518 -10.83 -0.57 22.14
C MET A 518 -10.58 0.92 22.32
N GLN A 519 -11.04 1.76 21.38
CA GLN A 519 -10.75 3.18 21.34
C GLN A 519 -12.02 4.03 21.30
N ASP A 520 -11.94 5.26 21.81
CA ASP A 520 -12.98 6.26 21.57
C ASP A 520 -13.04 6.56 20.06
N SER A 521 -14.17 6.21 19.44
CA SER A 521 -14.30 6.14 17.99
C SER A 521 -15.62 6.73 17.50
N VAL A 522 -15.58 7.56 16.46
CA VAL A 522 -16.78 8.14 15.82
C VAL A 522 -16.73 8.08 14.30
N GLY A 523 -17.91 7.97 13.68
CA GLY A 523 -18.11 8.03 12.25
C GLY A 523 -18.68 9.37 11.82
N ILE A 524 -18.10 9.96 10.76
CA ILE A 524 -18.55 11.26 10.22
C ILE A 524 -19.17 11.01 8.86
N ARG A 525 -20.44 11.36 8.70
CA ARG A 525 -21.13 11.23 7.41
C ARG A 525 -20.65 12.30 6.47
N LEU A 526 -20.24 11.89 5.27
CA LEU A 526 -19.92 12.79 4.17
C LEU A 526 -21.11 13.69 3.83
N GLU A 527 -22.32 13.16 3.96
CA GLU A 527 -23.57 13.87 3.72
C GLU A 527 -23.79 15.00 4.74
N ASP A 528 -23.55 14.75 6.03
CA ASP A 528 -23.67 15.79 7.07
C ASP A 528 -22.57 16.86 6.92
N LEU A 529 -21.35 16.44 6.57
CA LEU A 529 -20.25 17.36 6.30
C LEU A 529 -20.55 18.30 5.13
N LYS A 530 -21.23 17.83 4.09
CA LYS A 530 -21.56 18.64 2.90
C LYS A 530 -22.83 19.47 3.07
N THR A 531 -23.87 18.92 3.72
CA THR A 531 -25.16 19.60 3.89
C THR A 531 -25.18 20.60 5.04
N GLN A 532 -24.45 20.30 6.12
CA GLN A 532 -24.43 21.08 7.35
C GLN A 532 -23.00 21.31 7.85
N PRO A 533 -22.08 21.84 7.02
CA PRO A 533 -20.65 21.88 7.31
C PRO A 533 -20.34 22.53 8.65
N GLN A 534 -21.00 23.64 9.00
CA GLN A 534 -20.73 24.35 10.25
C GLN A 534 -21.09 23.52 11.49
N LYS A 535 -22.25 22.84 11.46
CA LYS A 535 -22.66 22.00 12.60
C LYS A 535 -21.75 20.78 12.73
N THR A 536 -21.45 20.14 11.59
CA THR A 536 -20.61 18.95 11.54
C THR A 536 -19.18 19.24 12.01
N LEU A 537 -18.56 20.31 11.51
CA LEU A 537 -17.20 20.70 11.87
C LEU A 537 -17.11 21.19 13.32
N ARG A 538 -18.12 21.91 13.83
CA ARG A 538 -18.18 22.27 15.26
C ARG A 538 -18.30 21.05 16.17
N ALA A 539 -19.17 20.11 15.83
CA ALA A 539 -19.29 18.84 16.57
C ALA A 539 -17.97 18.06 16.52
N LEU A 540 -17.29 18.07 15.37
CA LEU A 540 -15.97 17.46 15.22
C LEU A 540 -14.93 18.14 16.11
N CYS A 541 -14.85 19.47 16.14
CA CYS A 541 -13.93 20.22 17.01
C CYS A 541 -14.18 19.91 18.49
N GLY A 542 -15.45 19.90 18.90
CA GLY A 542 -15.86 19.53 20.26
C GLY A 542 -15.49 18.09 20.61
N TRP A 543 -15.64 17.16 19.66
CA TRP A 543 -15.16 15.79 19.85
C TRP A 543 -13.64 15.80 19.96
N LEU A 544 -12.89 16.35 19.01
CA LEU A 544 -11.42 16.41 18.98
C LEU A 544 -10.81 17.10 20.20
N GLY A 545 -11.52 18.04 20.82
CA GLY A 545 -11.03 18.87 21.92
C GLY A 545 -10.12 19.99 21.44
N VAL A 546 -10.50 20.64 20.32
CA VAL A 546 -9.85 21.82 19.73
C VAL A 546 -10.89 22.91 19.47
N GLU A 547 -10.45 24.15 19.27
CA GLU A 547 -11.33 25.26 18.91
C GLU A 547 -11.72 25.25 17.43
N GLU A 548 -12.86 25.85 17.09
CA GLU A 548 -13.25 26.01 15.69
C GLU A 548 -12.36 27.09 15.01
N ALA A 549 -11.74 26.75 13.88
CA ALA A 549 -10.88 27.67 13.12
C ALA A 549 -11.39 27.91 11.68
N PRO A 550 -11.20 29.10 11.10
CA PRO A 550 -11.61 29.39 9.72
C PRO A 550 -11.00 28.44 8.67
N SER A 551 -9.79 27.92 8.92
CA SER A 551 -9.10 26.97 8.03
C SER A 551 -9.90 25.69 7.79
N LEU A 552 -10.82 25.31 8.70
CA LEU A 552 -11.67 24.11 8.58
C LEU A 552 -12.63 24.14 7.38
N TYR A 553 -12.78 25.30 6.74
CA TYR A 553 -13.69 25.49 5.62
C TYR A 553 -12.94 25.61 4.28
N GLU A 554 -11.63 25.41 4.29
CA GLU A 554 -10.76 25.48 3.12
C GLU A 554 -10.15 24.11 2.84
N MET A 555 -10.10 23.70 1.58
CA MET A 555 -9.39 22.47 1.19
C MET A 555 -7.92 22.79 1.00
N THR A 556 -7.09 22.40 1.96
CA THR A 556 -5.66 22.69 1.90
C THR A 556 -4.78 21.45 2.06
N ALA A 557 -3.53 21.57 1.63
CA ALA A 557 -2.46 20.63 1.90
C ALA A 557 -1.18 21.43 2.18
N GLN A 558 -0.63 21.31 3.39
CA GLN A 558 0.39 22.22 3.94
C GLN A 558 -0.02 23.70 3.84
N GLY A 559 -1.29 24.01 4.06
CA GLY A 559 -1.84 25.37 3.96
C GLY A 559 -1.93 25.93 2.53
N LYS A 560 -1.52 25.16 1.51
CA LYS A 560 -1.74 25.51 0.10
C LYS A 560 -3.08 24.97 -0.35
N LYS A 561 -3.80 25.71 -1.17
CA LYS A 561 -5.05 25.27 -1.77
C LYS A 561 -4.89 23.94 -2.52
N TRP A 562 -5.70 22.95 -2.17
CA TRP A 562 -5.72 21.64 -2.79
C TRP A 562 -6.92 21.52 -3.74
N TRP A 563 -6.66 21.01 -4.95
CA TRP A 563 -7.65 20.91 -6.03
C TRP A 563 -8.39 19.57 -6.07
N GLY A 564 -8.17 18.71 -5.07
CA GLY A 564 -8.73 17.38 -5.02
C GLY A 564 -7.84 16.32 -5.67
N ASP A 565 -8.24 15.06 -5.51
CA ASP A 565 -7.60 13.87 -6.06
C ASP A 565 -7.93 13.72 -7.55
N PRO A 566 -6.95 13.77 -8.47
CA PRO A 566 -7.14 13.56 -9.91
C PRO A 566 -7.78 12.22 -10.31
N THR A 567 -7.72 11.21 -9.45
CA THR A 567 -8.36 9.91 -9.66
C THR A 567 -9.83 9.90 -9.23
N SER A 568 -10.29 10.98 -8.60
CA SER A 568 -11.68 11.17 -8.21
C SER A 568 -12.57 11.38 -9.44
N PRO A 569 -13.75 10.74 -9.48
CA PRO A 569 -14.76 11.04 -10.50
C PRO A 569 -15.27 12.48 -10.47
N ASP A 570 -15.08 13.16 -9.35
CA ASP A 570 -15.55 14.53 -9.10
C ASP A 570 -14.43 15.56 -9.38
N TYR A 571 -13.28 15.11 -9.89
CA TYR A 571 -12.16 15.99 -10.21
C TYR A 571 -12.43 16.83 -11.46
N ASP A 572 -12.40 18.14 -11.32
CA ASP A 572 -12.44 19.10 -12.43
C ASP A 572 -11.08 19.80 -12.55
N GLY A 573 -10.39 19.57 -13.67
CA GLY A 573 -9.10 20.19 -13.93
C GLY A 573 -9.18 21.69 -14.25
N GLN A 574 -10.37 22.24 -14.48
CA GLN A 574 -10.57 23.63 -14.92
C GLN A 574 -11.11 24.54 -13.81
N LYS A 575 -11.76 23.98 -12.78
CA LYS A 575 -12.40 24.75 -11.70
C LYS A 575 -11.91 24.27 -10.32
N PRO A 576 -11.58 25.20 -9.39
CA PRO A 576 -11.23 24.80 -8.03
C PRO A 576 -12.47 24.17 -7.36
N PRO A 577 -12.33 23.01 -6.70
CA PRO A 577 -13.45 22.35 -6.06
C PRO A 577 -13.96 23.18 -4.89
N SER A 578 -15.27 23.29 -4.75
CA SER A 578 -15.86 23.73 -3.49
C SER A 578 -15.95 22.52 -2.54
N PRO A 579 -15.42 22.61 -1.29
CA PRO A 579 -15.37 21.49 -0.36
C PRO A 579 -16.74 20.83 -0.11
N PHE A 580 -17.78 21.66 -0.15
CA PHE A 580 -19.13 21.30 0.24
C PHE A 580 -20.07 21.10 -0.96
N GLU A 581 -19.53 20.97 -2.18
CA GLU A 581 -20.33 20.58 -3.35
C GLU A 581 -20.98 19.20 -3.16
N MET A 582 -22.24 19.08 -3.61
CA MET A 582 -23.10 17.93 -3.32
C MET A 582 -23.00 16.79 -4.34
N SER A 583 -22.23 16.96 -5.42
CA SER A 583 -22.10 15.98 -6.53
C SER A 583 -21.75 14.58 -6.02
N SER A 584 -20.79 14.49 -5.10
CA SER A 584 -20.29 13.22 -4.59
C SER A 584 -21.31 12.47 -3.74
N ILE A 585 -22.36 13.11 -3.19
CA ILE A 585 -23.39 12.46 -2.37
C ILE A 585 -24.71 12.24 -3.11
N ASN A 586 -24.91 12.88 -4.27
CA ASN A 586 -26.11 12.73 -5.10
C ASN A 586 -25.95 11.73 -6.25
N ARG A 587 -24.91 10.88 -6.21
CA ARG A 587 -24.61 9.92 -7.29
C ARG A 587 -25.63 8.79 -7.31
N ALA A 588 -26.23 8.52 -8.48
CA ALA A 588 -27.06 7.35 -8.65
C ALA A 588 -26.23 6.05 -8.52
N THR A 589 -26.83 5.02 -7.95
CA THR A 589 -26.34 3.63 -7.99
C THR A 589 -26.91 2.91 -9.21
N GLY A 590 -26.36 1.76 -9.57
CA GLY A 590 -26.85 0.94 -10.69
C GLY A 590 -25.91 0.82 -11.87
N ALA A 591 -24.77 1.52 -11.87
CA ALA A 591 -23.75 1.37 -12.91
C ALA A 591 -22.94 0.07 -12.74
N VAL A 592 -22.90 -0.48 -11.52
CA VAL A 592 -22.27 -1.76 -11.21
C VAL A 592 -23.26 -2.73 -10.59
N PHE A 593 -24.01 -2.28 -9.58
CA PHE A 593 -24.89 -3.15 -8.81
C PHE A 593 -26.34 -3.03 -9.28
N GLY A 594 -26.87 -4.08 -9.91
CA GLY A 594 -28.30 -4.13 -10.27
C GLY A 594 -29.21 -4.33 -9.04
N ASP A 595 -30.53 -4.36 -9.24
CA ASP A 595 -31.52 -4.43 -8.15
C ASP A 595 -31.26 -5.57 -7.15
N LYS A 596 -30.93 -6.77 -7.66
CA LYS A 596 -30.61 -7.92 -6.81
C LYS A 596 -29.32 -7.75 -6.02
N ASP A 597 -28.32 -7.09 -6.60
CA ASP A 597 -27.04 -6.83 -5.96
C ASP A 597 -27.23 -5.81 -4.83
N GLN A 598 -28.00 -4.75 -5.10
CA GLN A 598 -28.38 -3.74 -4.11
C GLN A 598 -29.28 -4.32 -3.02
N LEU A 599 -30.14 -5.29 -3.31
CA LEU A 599 -30.90 -6.01 -2.29
C LEU A 599 -29.97 -6.81 -1.36
N VAL A 600 -29.02 -7.58 -1.92
CA VAL A 600 -28.06 -8.38 -1.14
C VAL A 600 -27.19 -7.46 -0.29
N LEU A 601 -26.46 -6.53 -0.92
CA LEU A 601 -25.55 -5.63 -0.22
C LEU A 601 -26.31 -4.70 0.73
N GLY A 602 -27.46 -4.18 0.33
CA GLY A 602 -28.29 -3.29 1.16
C GLY A 602 -28.85 -3.99 2.40
N THR A 603 -29.11 -5.30 2.32
CA THR A 603 -29.48 -6.11 3.48
C THR A 603 -28.28 -6.34 4.40
N LEU A 604 -27.11 -6.64 3.84
CA LEU A 604 -25.90 -6.85 4.64
C LEU A 604 -25.35 -5.56 5.27
N PHE A 605 -25.55 -4.40 4.64
CA PHE A 605 -25.22 -3.09 5.23
C PHE A 605 -26.34 -2.52 6.10
N TYR A 606 -27.51 -3.15 6.16
CA TYR A 606 -28.71 -2.57 6.77
C TYR A 606 -28.48 -2.00 8.17
N PRO A 607 -27.83 -2.69 9.13
CA PRO A 607 -27.67 -2.13 10.47
C PRO A 607 -26.78 -0.88 10.49
N PHE A 608 -25.77 -0.83 9.62
CA PHE A 608 -24.93 0.35 9.42
C PHE A 608 -25.72 1.49 8.77
N SER A 609 -26.49 1.18 7.72
CA SER A 609 -27.37 2.16 7.07
C SER A 609 -28.38 2.77 8.04
N GLN A 610 -28.99 1.96 8.90
CA GLN A 610 -29.91 2.42 9.93
C GLN A 610 -29.20 3.30 10.95
N ARG A 611 -28.04 2.84 11.47
CA ARG A 611 -27.30 3.56 12.53
C ARG A 611 -26.83 4.95 12.10
N PHE A 612 -26.50 5.11 10.82
CA PHE A 612 -26.09 6.38 10.23
C PHE A 612 -27.23 7.11 9.50
N GLY A 613 -28.49 6.73 9.70
CA GLY A 613 -29.64 7.48 9.18
C GLY A 613 -29.76 7.47 7.64
N TYR A 614 -29.22 6.46 6.98
CA TYR A 614 -29.42 6.21 5.54
C TYR A 614 -30.69 5.39 5.26
N ARG A 615 -31.22 4.69 6.27
CA ARG A 615 -32.46 3.92 6.20
C ARG A 615 -33.24 4.03 7.50
N GLU A 616 -34.56 3.97 7.39
CA GLU A 616 -35.45 3.93 8.55
C GLU A 616 -35.38 2.56 9.26
N PRO A 617 -35.66 2.50 10.57
CA PRO A 617 -35.77 1.26 11.34
C PRO A 617 -36.94 0.36 10.88
N GLU A 618 -36.65 -0.72 10.17
CA GLU A 618 -37.62 -1.74 9.72
C GLU A 618 -37.17 -3.19 10.06
N PRO A 619 -37.15 -3.61 11.34
CA PRO A 619 -36.64 -4.93 11.74
C PRO A 619 -37.37 -6.12 11.08
N GLN A 620 -38.67 -5.99 10.84
CA GLN A 620 -39.47 -7.03 10.17
C GLN A 620 -39.07 -7.18 8.69
N GLN A 621 -38.77 -6.05 8.02
CA GLN A 621 -38.31 -6.05 6.65
C GLN A 621 -36.89 -6.62 6.55
N LEU A 622 -36.01 -6.35 7.52
CA LEU A 622 -34.70 -7.01 7.61
C LEU A 622 -34.83 -8.54 7.66
N GLN A 623 -35.69 -9.07 8.54
CA GLN A 623 -35.90 -10.53 8.63
C GLN A 623 -36.45 -11.13 7.34
N LYS A 624 -37.36 -10.43 6.67
CA LYS A 624 -37.88 -10.84 5.36
C LYS A 624 -36.75 -10.85 4.31
N ASN A 625 -35.97 -9.79 4.24
CA ASN A 625 -34.85 -9.67 3.32
C ASN A 625 -33.79 -10.74 3.58
N LEU A 626 -33.44 -11.04 4.84
CA LEU A 626 -32.48 -12.10 5.18
C LEU A 626 -32.91 -13.46 4.62
N LYS A 627 -34.21 -13.80 4.73
CA LYS A 627 -34.77 -15.02 4.11
C LYS A 627 -34.70 -14.98 2.59
N GLU A 628 -35.00 -13.84 1.99
CA GLU A 628 -34.97 -13.64 0.54
C GLU A 628 -33.56 -13.73 -0.05
N ILE A 629 -32.57 -13.11 0.60
CA ILE A 629 -31.20 -13.06 0.08
C ILE A 629 -30.41 -14.35 0.32
N ARG A 630 -30.76 -15.16 1.32
CA ARG A 630 -30.00 -16.38 1.66
C ARG A 630 -29.74 -17.30 0.46
N PRO A 631 -30.72 -17.68 -0.38
CA PRO A 631 -30.45 -18.49 -1.56
C PRO A 631 -29.63 -17.75 -2.64
N LEU A 632 -29.70 -16.42 -2.69
CA LEU A 632 -28.90 -15.61 -3.63
C LEU A 632 -27.40 -15.67 -3.28
N LEU A 633 -27.06 -15.87 -2.00
CA LEU A 633 -25.67 -16.01 -1.55
C LEU A 633 -25.00 -17.30 -2.01
N ASP A 634 -25.72 -18.24 -2.63
CA ASP A 634 -25.17 -19.47 -3.19
C ASP A 634 -24.96 -19.41 -4.72
N ASP A 635 -25.30 -18.29 -5.36
CA ASP A 635 -25.26 -18.10 -6.81
C ASP A 635 -24.49 -16.84 -7.24
N MET A 636 -24.36 -16.60 -8.55
CA MET A 636 -23.77 -15.38 -9.10
C MET A 636 -24.75 -14.20 -8.98
N LEU A 637 -24.22 -13.09 -8.45
CA LEU A 637 -24.81 -11.77 -8.45
C LEU A 637 -24.76 -11.15 -9.86
N GLY A 638 -25.53 -10.09 -10.09
CA GLY A 638 -25.66 -9.41 -11.39
C GLY A 638 -24.33 -8.90 -11.93
N PHE A 639 -23.56 -8.18 -11.12
CA PHE A 639 -22.25 -7.68 -11.52
C PHE A 639 -21.26 -8.81 -11.91
N GLU A 640 -21.37 -9.99 -11.30
CA GLU A 640 -20.52 -11.13 -11.63
C GLU A 640 -20.90 -11.76 -12.95
N LYS A 641 -22.20 -11.84 -13.26
CA LYS A 641 -22.71 -12.25 -14.57
C LYS A 641 -22.22 -11.29 -15.65
N ALA A 642 -22.28 -9.98 -15.40
CA ALA A 642 -21.78 -8.98 -16.32
C ALA A 642 -20.26 -9.08 -16.58
N ILE A 643 -19.46 -9.46 -15.58
CA ILE A 643 -18.02 -9.76 -15.79
C ILE A 643 -17.86 -11.05 -16.59
N ALA A 644 -18.55 -12.12 -16.21
CA ALA A 644 -18.45 -13.42 -16.89
C ALA A 644 -18.84 -13.33 -18.38
N GLU A 645 -19.91 -12.59 -18.69
CA GLU A 645 -20.36 -12.31 -20.06
C GLU A 645 -19.29 -11.54 -20.86
N ARG A 646 -18.72 -10.47 -20.29
CA ARG A 646 -17.66 -9.68 -20.95
C ARG A 646 -16.39 -10.48 -21.21
N LEU A 647 -16.07 -11.43 -20.33
CA LEU A 647 -14.92 -12.32 -20.47
C LEU A 647 -15.23 -13.60 -21.27
N ASN A 648 -16.48 -13.80 -21.70
CA ASN A 648 -16.96 -15.02 -22.35
C ASN A 648 -16.64 -16.30 -21.54
N ILE A 649 -16.79 -16.23 -20.22
CA ILE A 649 -16.59 -17.34 -19.28
C ILE A 649 -17.96 -17.91 -18.93
N ASP A 650 -18.14 -19.23 -19.06
CA ASP A 650 -19.40 -19.85 -18.67
C ASP A 650 -19.61 -19.82 -17.15
N CYS A 651 -20.88 -19.81 -16.71
CA CYS A 651 -21.23 -19.69 -15.30
C CYS A 651 -20.64 -20.81 -14.42
N ARG A 652 -20.47 -22.03 -14.94
CA ARG A 652 -19.92 -23.15 -14.18
C ARG A 652 -18.42 -22.95 -13.97
N GLN A 653 -17.69 -22.53 -15.00
CA GLN A 653 -16.28 -22.19 -14.90
C GLN A 653 -16.06 -21.00 -13.96
N PHE A 654 -16.87 -19.94 -14.05
CA PHE A 654 -16.75 -18.77 -13.17
C PHE A 654 -16.89 -19.15 -11.69
N LYS A 655 -17.85 -20.02 -11.37
CA LYS A 655 -18.08 -20.51 -10.00
C LYS A 655 -16.94 -21.35 -9.44
N GLN A 656 -16.05 -21.88 -10.27
CA GLN A 656 -14.88 -22.61 -9.79
C GLN A 656 -13.81 -21.67 -9.25
N ASN A 657 -13.77 -20.41 -9.68
CA ASN A 657 -12.81 -19.41 -9.24
C ASN A 657 -12.72 -19.32 -7.70
N GLY A 658 -11.51 -19.32 -7.13
CA GLY A 658 -11.35 -19.29 -5.68
C GLY A 658 -11.79 -17.97 -5.04
N PHE A 659 -11.68 -16.84 -5.74
CA PHE A 659 -12.24 -15.57 -5.27
C PHE A 659 -13.76 -15.58 -5.25
N TYR A 660 -14.41 -16.33 -6.13
CA TYR A 660 -15.86 -16.55 -6.07
C TYR A 660 -16.22 -17.31 -4.80
N GLN A 661 -15.56 -18.43 -4.53
CA GLN A 661 -15.80 -19.22 -3.31
C GLN A 661 -15.49 -18.43 -2.03
N PHE A 662 -14.41 -17.64 -2.05
CA PHE A 662 -14.05 -16.73 -0.96
C PHE A 662 -15.11 -15.67 -0.71
N PHE A 663 -15.63 -15.04 -1.78
CA PHE A 663 -16.68 -14.03 -1.66
C PHE A 663 -17.96 -14.62 -1.08
N ARG A 664 -18.37 -15.80 -1.53
CA ARG A 664 -19.53 -16.52 -0.98
C ARG A 664 -19.36 -16.80 0.51
N ALA A 665 -18.17 -17.28 0.92
CA ALA A 665 -17.86 -17.49 2.33
C ALA A 665 -18.05 -16.21 3.15
N ALA A 666 -17.52 -15.08 2.67
CA ALA A 666 -17.61 -13.79 3.35
C ALA A 666 -19.05 -13.25 3.45
N LEU A 667 -19.86 -13.39 2.38
CA LEU A 667 -21.27 -13.02 2.41
C LEU A 667 -22.08 -13.86 3.40
N VAL A 668 -21.82 -15.17 3.44
CA VAL A 668 -22.47 -16.08 4.38
C VAL A 668 -22.09 -15.76 5.82
N ASP A 669 -20.82 -15.47 6.12
CA ASP A 669 -20.44 -15.06 7.48
C ASP A 669 -21.17 -13.79 7.94
N ARG A 670 -21.33 -12.80 7.04
CA ARG A 670 -22.10 -11.57 7.34
C ARG A 670 -23.57 -11.86 7.53
N TRP A 671 -24.14 -12.72 6.68
CA TRP A 671 -25.52 -13.16 6.82
C TRP A 671 -25.74 -13.91 8.15
N ASP A 672 -24.84 -14.82 8.52
CA ASP A 672 -24.92 -15.59 9.77
C ASP A 672 -24.92 -14.66 10.99
N ALA A 673 -24.02 -13.67 11.01
CA ALA A 673 -23.98 -12.67 12.08
C ALA A 673 -25.31 -11.88 12.17
N LEU A 674 -25.85 -11.42 11.04
CA LEU A 674 -27.13 -10.70 11.04
C LEU A 674 -28.32 -11.60 11.41
N ASN A 675 -28.31 -12.86 10.99
CA ASN A 675 -29.36 -13.81 11.32
C ASN A 675 -29.34 -14.19 12.82
N GLU A 676 -28.15 -14.23 13.43
CA GLU A 676 -27.99 -14.50 14.87
C GLU A 676 -28.31 -13.28 15.74
N PHE A 677 -27.76 -12.11 15.41
CA PHE A 677 -27.79 -10.93 16.28
C PHE A 677 -28.78 -9.84 15.86
N GLY A 678 -29.22 -9.83 14.59
CA GLY A 678 -30.01 -8.73 14.02
C GLY A 678 -29.25 -7.41 13.87
N ASP A 679 -27.96 -7.38 14.21
CA ASP A 679 -27.06 -6.22 14.19
C ASP A 679 -25.60 -6.71 14.06
N TYR A 680 -24.65 -5.77 13.92
CA TYR A 680 -23.23 -6.03 14.10
C TYR A 680 -22.78 -5.56 15.50
N PRO A 681 -22.39 -6.48 16.41
CA PRO A 681 -22.23 -6.16 17.82
C PRO A 681 -21.23 -5.05 18.16
N ASN A 682 -20.29 -4.73 17.26
CA ASN A 682 -19.22 -3.78 17.54
C ASN A 682 -19.02 -2.72 16.47
N MET A 683 -20.16 -2.26 15.98
CA MET A 683 -20.21 -1.21 14.97
C MET A 683 -19.90 0.17 15.54
N LEU A 684 -19.25 0.99 14.71
CA LEU A 684 -18.94 2.39 14.98
C LEU A 684 -20.19 3.21 15.36
N LYS A 685 -20.01 4.26 16.16
CA LYS A 685 -21.07 5.22 16.52
C LYS A 685 -21.00 6.47 15.63
N PRO A 686 -22.13 7.09 15.25
CA PRO A 686 -22.10 8.37 14.55
C PRO A 686 -21.59 9.49 15.45
N LEU A 687 -20.91 10.48 14.86
CA LEU A 687 -20.61 11.75 15.51
C LEU A 687 -21.94 12.45 15.86
N PRO A 688 -22.20 12.79 17.12
CA PRO A 688 -23.41 13.51 17.49
C PRO A 688 -23.33 14.96 17.00
N ILE A 689 -24.20 15.32 16.06
CA ILE A 689 -24.33 16.69 15.54
C ILE A 689 -25.59 17.28 16.17
N ALA A 690 -25.41 18.28 17.05
CA ALA A 690 -26.49 18.95 17.78
C ALA A 690 -27.20 20.03 16.95
#